data_AF-A0AAN8PE35-F1
#
_entry.id   AF-A0AAN8PE35-F1
#
_cell.length_a   1.000
_cell.length_b   1.000
_cell.length_c   1.000
_cell.angle_alpha   90.00
_cell.angle_beta   90.00
_cell.angle_gamma   90.00
#
_symmetry.space_group_name_H-M   'P 1'
#
loop_
_entity.id
_entity.type
_entity.pdbx_description
1 polymer ?
#
loop_
_entity_poly.entity_id
_entity_poly.type
_entity_poly.pdbx_seq_one_letter_code
_entity_poly.pdbx_strand_id
1 'polypeptide(L)'
;MKPFIVLLLIVTVSAIQDVKITGHWKDGFNGQFCIDVNKELHGWCIHLVFNAAVDTLDIGESEVLETLNNRTEFILKNKNYNADERPGSQLCINFLAHTTGDINPTGKVYEEHLDNKGNDTCGKFMPTTPKTTPGPTLPPGVTTPVPPTFAPGQSGSIPATGPYHVFNDWPEQTRVEGEFQFPAGDGINGWEVNITFAESVTSMELAFADVLKHSADGKVWTVVNKMDKGLYDAGSTVKMRFFAKYTGTKAPDGMAYLMNLGVDSQVLPALLNTGCTKYNYDDVIRKSILFYEAQRSGKLPENNRIPWRGDSGLKDGSDVSVDLTGGWYDAGDHVKFGFPMAYSTAILGYGLLQWRDAYAESGQLDWMYDSIKWPLDYFLKAHTKPEELYVQVGNAGADHGFWGRPEDMKMSRPAYKVDASRPGSDVAHETSAAFAVGYMLYKDKDPAYAAKLKEHATQLYDFGMKHKGRYTDSVSAASGFYSSSNMTDELCWSSLWMYQITNDTKYLTEAEKWFQPGPAWGMSWDDTQAPNQVLLYKFTKKDIYKQAVEETFTYWMPGGTIKYTPKGLAWRLQWGSLRYASNMAFVALMAAEAGINPEKYRAWAMSQIHYALGDTGFSYVIGFGDKYPLRPHHRSASCPWAPAPCSPNTVHRPQPSVHTLYGALVGGPDAGDQYKDTRENYINNEVATDYNAAFQGAAAGLRSLILRKIHPEQLAGTAKCNR
;
A
#
# COMPACT_ATOMS: atom_id res chain seq x y z
N MET A 1 -55.04 13.89 52.68
CA MET A 1 -53.72 14.30 53.23
C MET A 1 -53.09 13.14 53.97
N LYS A 2 -52.01 12.58 53.42
CA LYS A 2 -50.86 11.93 54.06
C LYS A 2 -49.77 11.89 52.97
N PRO A 3 -48.57 12.44 53.18
CA PRO A 3 -47.54 12.48 52.15
C PRO A 3 -46.77 11.15 52.15
N PHE A 4 -46.52 10.59 50.97
CA PHE A 4 -45.49 9.58 50.78
C PHE A 4 -44.18 10.31 50.46
N ILE A 5 -43.22 10.14 51.35
CA ILE A 5 -41.83 10.61 51.23
C ILE A 5 -41.15 9.74 50.18
N VAL A 6 -40.76 10.32 49.04
CA VAL A 6 -39.77 9.72 48.16
C VAL A 6 -38.40 10.17 48.67
N LEU A 7 -37.66 9.22 49.22
CA LEU A 7 -36.29 9.37 49.68
C LEU A 7 -35.42 9.68 48.44
N LEU A 8 -34.93 10.92 48.34
CA LEU A 8 -33.88 11.27 47.38
C LEU A 8 -32.57 10.64 47.92
N LEU A 9 -32.13 9.53 47.33
CA LEU A 9 -30.76 9.05 47.53
C LEU A 9 -29.82 10.06 46.84
N ILE A 10 -29.29 11.01 47.61
CA ILE A 10 -28.11 11.77 47.19
C ILE A 10 -26.92 10.84 47.45
N VAL A 11 -26.41 10.19 46.40
CA VAL A 11 -25.08 9.59 46.44
C VAL A 11 -24.10 10.75 46.29
N THR A 12 -23.55 11.25 47.39
CA THR A 12 -22.37 12.12 47.37
C THR A 12 -21.17 11.26 47.00
N VAL A 13 -20.72 11.32 45.74
CA VAL A 13 -19.44 10.74 45.33
C VAL A 13 -18.33 11.72 45.74
N SER A 14 -17.54 11.35 46.74
CA SER A 14 -16.36 12.11 47.16
C SER A 14 -15.27 12.01 46.09
N ALA A 15 -14.57 13.11 45.79
CA ALA A 15 -13.38 13.09 44.92
C ALA A 15 -12.31 12.18 45.53
N ILE A 16 -11.65 11.38 44.69
CA ILE A 16 -10.69 10.35 45.15
C ILE A 16 -9.26 10.87 45.07
N GLN A 17 -8.95 11.73 44.09
CA GLN A 17 -7.60 12.26 43.91
C GLN A 17 -7.61 13.66 43.28
N ASP A 18 -6.74 14.55 43.74
CA ASP A 18 -6.46 15.83 43.09
C ASP A 18 -5.46 15.65 41.94
N VAL A 19 -5.67 16.38 40.84
CA VAL A 19 -4.80 16.38 39.66
C VAL A 19 -3.62 17.31 39.90
N LYS A 20 -2.41 16.80 39.65
CA LYS A 20 -1.18 17.57 39.73
C LYS A 20 -0.81 18.10 38.35
N ILE A 21 -0.89 19.42 38.18
CA ILE A 21 -0.40 20.10 36.97
C ILE A 21 1.13 20.15 37.04
N THR A 22 1.81 19.63 36.01
CA THR A 22 3.27 19.45 35.98
C THR A 22 3.98 20.47 35.08
N GLY A 23 3.23 21.21 34.26
CA GLY A 23 3.73 22.26 33.38
C GLY A 23 2.57 22.98 32.66
N HIS A 24 2.78 24.24 32.30
CA HIS A 24 1.75 25.12 31.74
C HIS A 24 2.39 26.13 30.78
N TRP A 25 1.72 26.42 29.67
CA TRP A 25 2.11 27.40 28.66
C TRP A 25 0.87 28.01 28.01
N LYS A 26 1.09 29.03 27.18
CA LYS A 26 0.01 29.67 26.45
C LYS A 26 -0.67 28.65 25.53
N ASP A 27 -1.97 28.45 25.76
CA ASP A 27 -2.84 27.50 25.04
C ASP A 27 -2.68 26.01 25.43
N GLY A 28 -2.05 25.68 26.57
CA GLY A 28 -2.08 24.30 27.08
C GLY A 28 -1.31 24.04 28.38
N PHE A 29 -1.49 22.84 28.93
CA PHE A 29 -0.78 22.38 30.13
C PHE A 29 -0.66 20.85 30.14
N ASN A 30 0.26 20.30 30.92
CA ASN A 30 0.32 18.87 31.20
C ASN A 30 0.03 18.59 32.68
N GLY A 31 -0.57 17.44 32.94
CA GLY A 31 -0.94 17.03 34.28
C GLY A 31 -0.90 15.52 34.47
N GLN A 32 -0.92 15.14 35.74
CA GLN A 32 -0.90 13.75 36.17
C GLN A 32 -1.82 13.57 37.37
N PHE A 33 -2.46 12.41 37.44
CA PHE A 33 -3.03 11.89 38.69
C PHE A 33 -2.76 10.40 38.82
N CYS A 34 -2.84 9.90 40.04
CA CYS A 34 -2.58 8.50 40.36
C CYS A 34 -3.64 7.99 41.34
N ILE A 35 -4.25 6.84 41.06
CA ILE A 35 -5.27 6.22 41.91
C ILE A 35 -4.71 4.91 42.47
N ASP A 36 -4.78 4.73 43.79
CA ASP A 36 -4.35 3.48 44.42
C ASP A 36 -5.36 2.37 44.11
N VAL A 37 -4.87 1.28 43.52
CA VAL A 37 -5.69 0.15 43.09
C VAL A 37 -5.84 -0.83 44.25
N ASN A 38 -7.00 -0.84 44.89
CA ASN A 38 -7.24 -1.67 46.09
C ASN A 38 -7.86 -3.05 45.78
N LYS A 39 -8.16 -3.33 44.51
CA LYS A 39 -8.73 -4.59 44.01
C LYS A 39 -8.30 -4.82 42.56
N GLU A 40 -8.28 -6.06 42.10
CA GLU A 40 -7.86 -6.40 40.73
C GLU A 40 -8.82 -5.82 39.69
N LEU A 41 -8.32 -5.18 38.65
CA LEU A 41 -9.12 -4.56 37.60
C LEU A 41 -8.88 -5.28 36.28
N HIS A 42 -9.91 -5.36 35.46
CA HIS A 42 -9.88 -5.82 34.06
C HIS A 42 -10.58 -4.79 33.14
N GLY A 43 -10.65 -3.54 33.61
CA GLY A 43 -11.30 -2.40 32.97
C GLY A 43 -11.62 -1.31 33.99
N TRP A 44 -11.52 -0.06 33.57
CA TRP A 44 -11.77 1.10 34.44
C TRP A 44 -12.31 2.31 33.68
N CYS A 45 -13.13 3.10 34.38
CA CYS A 45 -13.78 4.33 33.93
C CYS A 45 -13.69 5.40 35.01
N ILE A 46 -13.20 6.59 34.66
CA ILE A 46 -12.99 7.68 35.61
C ILE A 46 -13.38 9.03 35.01
N HIS A 47 -13.88 9.93 35.84
CA HIS A 47 -14.19 11.30 35.48
C HIS A 47 -13.05 12.21 35.91
N LEU A 48 -12.47 12.92 34.95
CA LEU A 48 -11.47 13.95 35.16
C LEU A 48 -12.16 15.32 35.01
N VAL A 49 -12.28 16.06 36.10
CA VAL A 49 -13.04 17.32 36.18
C VAL A 49 -12.11 18.48 36.48
N PHE A 50 -12.07 19.48 35.61
CA PHE A 50 -11.37 20.75 35.80
C PHE A 50 -12.32 21.85 36.29
N ASN A 51 -11.78 22.87 36.95
CA ASN A 51 -12.56 24.06 37.34
C ASN A 51 -12.68 25.13 36.23
N ALA A 52 -12.07 24.90 35.06
CA ALA A 52 -12.18 25.72 33.86
C ALA A 52 -12.20 24.84 32.60
N ALA A 53 -12.71 25.37 31.49
CA ALA A 53 -12.90 24.61 30.26
C ALA A 53 -11.56 24.29 29.59
N VAL A 54 -11.34 23.03 29.26
CA VAL A 54 -10.18 22.52 28.51
C VAL A 54 -10.64 22.09 27.13
N ASP A 55 -9.94 22.43 26.05
CA ASP A 55 -10.45 22.16 24.71
C ASP A 55 -10.36 20.68 24.33
N THR A 56 -9.20 20.05 24.58
CA THR A 56 -8.95 18.63 24.33
C THR A 56 -7.92 18.05 25.32
N LEU A 57 -7.94 16.73 25.49
CA LEU A 57 -6.94 15.98 26.24
C LEU A 57 -6.33 14.89 25.36
N ASP A 58 -5.01 14.86 25.28
CA ASP A 58 -4.25 13.75 24.71
C ASP A 58 -3.75 12.88 25.86
N ILE A 59 -4.15 11.60 25.85
CA ILE A 59 -3.83 10.65 26.90
C ILE A 59 -3.30 9.37 26.26
N GLY A 60 -2.12 8.94 26.72
CA GLY A 60 -1.48 7.73 26.22
C GLY A 60 -2.27 6.50 26.63
N GLU A 61 -2.59 6.39 27.91
CA GLU A 61 -3.03 5.17 28.59
C GLU A 61 -4.56 4.92 28.53
N SER A 62 -5.33 5.95 28.17
CA SER A 62 -6.79 5.91 28.01
C SER A 62 -7.27 6.66 26.79
N GLU A 63 -8.53 6.48 26.47
CA GLU A 63 -9.28 7.32 25.54
C GLU A 63 -10.28 8.19 26.31
N VAL A 64 -10.50 9.40 25.81
CA VAL A 64 -11.61 10.25 26.26
C VAL A 64 -12.87 9.72 25.59
N LEU A 65 -13.73 9.09 26.38
CA LEU A 65 -15.03 8.61 25.90
C LEU A 65 -16.01 9.75 25.67
N GLU A 66 -16.02 10.70 26.59
CA GLU A 66 -16.97 11.80 26.56
C GLU A 66 -16.37 13.06 27.20
N THR A 67 -16.77 14.22 26.70
CA THR A 67 -16.45 15.52 27.28
C THR A 67 -17.75 16.22 27.68
N LEU A 68 -17.88 16.48 28.98
CA LEU A 68 -19.10 16.96 29.63
C LEU A 68 -18.91 18.39 30.18
N ASN A 69 -20.01 18.98 30.67
CA ASN A 69 -20.04 20.23 31.42
C ASN A 69 -19.27 21.39 30.77
N ASN A 70 -19.53 21.62 29.48
CA ASN A 70 -18.86 22.68 28.69
C ASN A 70 -17.31 22.56 28.70
N ARG A 71 -16.84 21.30 28.59
CA ARG A 71 -15.42 20.91 28.54
C ARG A 71 -14.65 21.07 29.83
N THR A 72 -15.35 21.06 30.95
CA THR A 72 -14.73 21.01 32.28
C THR A 72 -14.69 19.59 32.83
N GLU A 73 -15.22 18.58 32.14
CA GLU A 73 -15.26 17.20 32.61
C GLU A 73 -15.01 16.23 31.46
N PHE A 74 -14.23 15.18 31.72
CA PHE A 74 -13.81 14.19 30.72
C PHE A 74 -13.97 12.79 31.32
N ILE A 75 -14.73 11.93 30.65
CA ILE A 75 -14.83 10.51 31.01
C ILE A 75 -13.72 9.77 30.28
N LEU A 76 -12.85 9.10 31.03
CA LEU A 76 -11.70 8.37 30.52
C LEU A 76 -11.94 6.87 30.66
N LYS A 77 -11.64 6.11 29.60
CA LYS A 77 -11.64 4.64 29.63
C LYS A 77 -10.30 4.07 29.22
N ASN A 78 -9.90 3.02 29.91
CA ASN A 78 -8.67 2.29 29.61
C ASN A 78 -8.59 1.84 28.14
N LYS A 79 -7.41 1.92 27.54
CA LYS A 79 -7.12 1.20 26.29
C LYS A 79 -6.95 -0.30 26.59
N ASN A 80 -7.05 -1.13 25.55
CA ASN A 80 -6.98 -2.59 25.69
C ASN A 80 -5.69 -3.10 26.38
N TYR A 81 -4.56 -2.39 26.22
CA TYR A 81 -3.30 -2.78 26.86
C TYR A 81 -3.14 -2.27 28.30
N ASN A 82 -4.06 -1.41 28.78
CA ASN A 82 -4.00 -0.80 30.11
C ASN A 82 -5.27 -1.10 30.93
N ALA A 83 -5.94 -2.20 30.60
CA ALA A 83 -7.18 -2.64 31.24
C ALA A 83 -6.93 -3.35 32.58
N ASP A 84 -5.81 -4.06 32.68
CA ASP A 84 -5.54 -4.98 33.78
C ASP A 84 -4.64 -4.34 34.85
N GLU A 85 -5.16 -4.15 36.07
CA GLU A 85 -4.41 -3.57 37.20
C GLU A 85 -4.52 -4.46 38.45
N ARG A 86 -3.50 -4.49 39.30
CA ARG A 86 -3.43 -5.43 40.44
C ARG A 86 -3.66 -4.73 41.78
N PRO A 87 -4.27 -5.38 42.79
CA PRO A 87 -4.35 -4.82 44.13
C PRO A 87 -2.96 -4.47 44.66
N GLY A 88 -2.79 -3.23 45.15
CA GLY A 88 -1.52 -2.68 45.61
C GLY A 88 -0.69 -1.97 44.52
N SER A 89 -1.14 -1.95 43.25
CA SER A 89 -0.57 -1.07 42.22
C SER A 89 -1.17 0.33 42.28
N GLN A 90 -0.61 1.25 41.49
CA GLN A 90 -1.12 2.60 41.36
C GLN A 90 -1.37 2.90 39.88
N LEU A 91 -2.62 3.23 39.52
CA LEU A 91 -3.01 3.62 38.17
C LEU A 91 -2.69 5.10 37.98
N CYS A 92 -1.59 5.40 37.30
CA CYS A 92 -1.16 6.76 37.02
C CYS A 92 -1.43 7.14 35.57
N ILE A 93 -2.12 8.26 35.36
CA ILE A 93 -2.48 8.77 34.03
C ILE A 93 -1.78 10.11 33.82
N ASN A 94 -1.04 10.20 32.72
CA ASN A 94 -0.42 11.44 32.26
C ASN A 94 -1.22 11.98 31.08
N PHE A 95 -1.45 13.28 31.06
CA PHE A 95 -2.19 13.88 29.97
C PHE A 95 -1.58 15.22 29.54
N LEU A 96 -1.79 15.52 28.27
CA LEU A 96 -1.54 16.83 27.66
C LEU A 96 -2.89 17.48 27.37
N ALA A 97 -3.14 18.64 27.94
CA ALA A 97 -4.36 19.41 27.77
C ALA A 97 -4.11 20.61 26.85
N HIS A 98 -4.96 20.79 25.85
CA HIS A 98 -4.96 21.99 25.00
C HIS A 98 -6.10 22.91 25.42
N THR A 99 -5.86 24.22 25.46
CA THR A 99 -6.83 25.22 25.92
C THR A 99 -6.85 26.45 25.03
N THR A 100 -7.98 27.15 24.97
CA THR A 100 -8.05 28.45 24.30
C THR A 100 -7.72 29.52 25.33
N GLY A 101 -6.55 30.15 25.18
CA GLY A 101 -6.05 31.14 26.14
C GLY A 101 -5.13 30.53 27.21
N ASP A 102 -4.56 31.42 28.02
CA ASP A 102 -3.56 31.10 29.04
C ASP A 102 -4.25 30.82 30.38
N ILE A 103 -4.72 29.59 30.58
CA ILE A 103 -5.47 29.15 31.76
C ILE A 103 -4.77 28.00 32.50
N ASN A 104 -4.69 28.11 33.83
CA ASN A 104 -4.08 27.10 34.69
C ASN A 104 -5.12 26.50 35.65
N PRO A 105 -5.94 25.53 35.20
CA PRO A 105 -7.04 25.00 36.00
C PRO A 105 -6.55 24.08 37.11
N THR A 106 -7.38 23.90 38.14
CA THR A 106 -7.27 22.77 39.07
C THR A 106 -8.18 21.63 38.59
N GLY A 107 -7.74 20.39 38.80
CA GLY A 107 -8.48 19.20 38.39
C GLY A 107 -8.71 18.21 39.54
N LYS A 108 -9.79 17.44 39.46
CA LYS A 108 -10.16 16.36 40.38
C LYS A 108 -10.57 15.13 39.62
N VAL A 109 -10.33 13.97 40.23
CA VAL A 109 -10.69 12.67 39.68
C VAL A 109 -11.76 12.00 40.54
N TYR A 110 -12.80 11.50 39.87
CA TYR A 110 -13.88 10.74 40.47
C TYR A 110 -13.94 9.37 39.79
N GLU A 111 -14.08 8.31 40.57
CA GLU A 111 -14.27 6.96 40.02
C GLU A 111 -15.73 6.77 39.63
N GLU A 112 -15.96 6.33 38.39
CA GLU A 112 -17.29 5.91 37.93
C GLU A 112 -17.41 4.39 38.01
N HIS A 113 -16.39 3.64 37.55
CA HIS A 113 -16.40 2.19 37.60
C HIS A 113 -14.99 1.55 37.56
N LEU A 114 -14.75 0.60 38.47
CA LEU A 114 -13.57 -0.28 38.50
C LEU A 114 -14.06 -1.74 38.50
N ASP A 115 -13.88 -2.48 37.40
CA ASP A 115 -14.45 -3.83 37.22
C ASP A 115 -13.41 -4.95 37.37
N ASN A 116 -13.79 -6.02 38.06
CA ASN A 116 -13.03 -7.26 38.25
C ASN A 116 -13.48 -8.38 37.29
N LYS A 117 -14.41 -8.13 36.35
CA LYS A 117 -15.04 -9.18 35.53
C LYS A 117 -15.08 -8.92 34.02
N GLY A 118 -14.44 -7.87 33.53
CA GLY A 118 -14.30 -7.59 32.09
C GLY A 118 -15.61 -7.26 31.37
N ASN A 119 -16.63 -6.77 32.08
CA ASN A 119 -17.89 -6.30 31.50
C ASN A 119 -17.84 -4.79 31.24
N ASP A 120 -18.03 -4.40 29.98
CA ASP A 120 -18.01 -3.01 29.52
C ASP A 120 -19.31 -2.28 29.89
N THR A 121 -19.31 -1.55 31.01
CA THR A 121 -20.50 -0.81 31.50
C THR A 121 -20.31 0.69 31.71
N CYS A 122 -19.29 1.34 31.13
CA CYS A 122 -19.24 2.82 31.12
C CYS A 122 -20.53 3.37 30.48
N GLY A 123 -21.20 4.33 31.13
CA GLY A 123 -22.27 5.13 30.51
C GLY A 123 -23.70 4.55 30.46
N LYS A 124 -24.10 3.63 31.34
CA LYS A 124 -25.52 3.19 31.41
C LYS A 124 -26.41 4.16 32.21
N PHE A 125 -26.70 5.34 31.64
CA PHE A 125 -27.99 6.06 31.77
C PHE A 125 -28.09 7.13 30.66
N MET A 126 -29.00 6.93 29.70
CA MET A 126 -29.36 7.84 28.59
C MET A 126 -29.97 9.18 29.07
N PRO A 127 -30.34 10.16 28.19
CA PRO A 127 -29.81 10.56 26.86
C PRO A 127 -29.54 12.10 26.77
N THR A 128 -28.65 12.59 25.90
CA THR A 128 -28.89 13.85 25.14
C THR A 128 -27.97 14.03 23.92
N THR A 129 -28.59 13.95 22.73
CA THR A 129 -28.30 14.65 21.46
C THR A 129 -26.85 15.00 21.07
N PRO A 130 -26.30 14.36 20.02
CA PRO A 130 -25.16 14.89 19.27
C PRO A 130 -25.56 16.14 18.48
N LYS A 131 -24.70 17.17 18.49
CA LYS A 131 -24.73 18.22 17.46
C LYS A 131 -24.10 17.67 16.18
N THR A 132 -24.94 17.24 15.25
CA THR A 132 -24.58 16.98 13.86
C THR A 132 -24.43 18.29 13.10
N THR A 133 -23.31 18.51 12.43
CA THR A 133 -23.26 19.42 11.29
C THR A 133 -23.93 18.70 10.12
N PRO A 134 -24.98 19.27 9.48
CA PRO A 134 -25.57 18.66 8.29
C PRO A 134 -24.50 18.53 7.20
N GLY A 135 -24.47 17.38 6.52
CA GLY A 135 -23.69 17.23 5.28
C GLY A 135 -24.11 18.30 4.26
N PRO A 136 -23.27 18.63 3.27
CA PRO A 136 -23.58 19.66 2.28
C PRO A 136 -24.91 19.37 1.58
N THR A 137 -25.73 20.42 1.45
CA THR A 137 -27.04 20.38 0.82
C THR A 137 -26.92 20.44 -0.70
N LEU A 138 -27.57 19.52 -1.43
CA LEU A 138 -27.60 19.54 -2.90
C LEU A 138 -28.44 20.74 -3.43
N PRO A 139 -28.11 21.35 -4.60
CA PRO A 139 -28.87 22.48 -5.16
C PRO A 139 -30.32 22.12 -5.60
N PRO A 140 -31.28 23.07 -5.58
CA PRO A 140 -32.65 22.83 -6.04
C PRO A 140 -32.75 22.60 -7.56
N GLY A 141 -33.56 21.60 -8.00
CA GLY A 141 -33.86 21.36 -9.41
C GLY A 141 -33.03 20.28 -10.13
N VAL A 142 -32.22 19.52 -9.39
CA VAL A 142 -31.45 18.39 -9.94
C VAL A 142 -32.33 17.13 -9.98
N THR A 143 -33.00 16.87 -11.11
CA THR A 143 -33.17 15.46 -11.52
C THR A 143 -31.78 14.91 -11.71
N THR A 144 -31.42 13.81 -11.05
CA THR A 144 -30.08 13.22 -11.17
C THR A 144 -29.65 13.21 -12.63
N PRO A 145 -28.62 13.96 -13.04
CA PRO A 145 -27.75 13.44 -14.06
C PRO A 145 -27.34 12.08 -13.51
N VAL A 146 -27.38 11.05 -14.36
CA VAL A 146 -26.51 9.90 -14.15
C VAL A 146 -25.16 10.50 -13.70
N PRO A 147 -24.63 10.13 -12.53
CA PRO A 147 -23.27 10.50 -12.14
C PRO A 147 -22.37 10.27 -13.35
N PRO A 148 -21.21 10.95 -13.53
CA PRO A 148 -20.31 10.58 -14.62
C PRO A 148 -20.28 9.05 -14.65
N THR A 149 -20.71 8.47 -15.78
CA THR A 149 -20.69 7.04 -15.96
C THR A 149 -19.22 6.70 -15.79
N PHE A 150 -18.84 6.29 -14.58
CA PHE A 150 -17.70 5.41 -14.41
C PHE A 150 -18.01 4.31 -15.40
N ALA A 151 -17.17 4.24 -16.44
CA ALA A 151 -17.45 3.48 -17.64
C ALA A 151 -18.07 2.12 -17.27
N PRO A 152 -19.14 1.68 -17.98
CA PRO A 152 -19.93 0.54 -17.57
C PRO A 152 -19.04 -0.70 -17.36
N GLY A 153 -18.94 -1.10 -16.09
CA GLY A 153 -18.02 -2.13 -15.62
C GLY A 153 -18.17 -2.42 -14.11
N GLN A 154 -19.42 -2.66 -13.70
CA GLN A 154 -19.88 -3.53 -12.60
C GLN A 154 -19.37 -3.35 -11.16
N SER A 155 -19.98 -2.44 -10.37
CA SER A 155 -20.15 -2.73 -8.93
C SER A 155 -20.95 -4.04 -8.80
N GLY A 156 -20.27 -5.14 -8.49
CA GLY A 156 -20.83 -6.49 -8.50
C GLY A 156 -21.79 -6.82 -7.36
N SER A 157 -22.42 -5.85 -6.70
CA SER A 157 -23.48 -6.14 -5.73
C SER A 157 -24.82 -5.61 -6.21
N ILE A 158 -25.83 -6.49 -6.22
CA ILE A 158 -27.23 -6.11 -6.39
C ILE A 158 -27.57 -5.19 -5.21
N PRO A 159 -28.14 -3.99 -5.44
CA PRO A 159 -28.63 -3.15 -4.35
C PRO A 159 -29.56 -3.98 -3.46
N ALA A 160 -29.20 -4.18 -2.20
CA ALA A 160 -30.09 -4.82 -1.25
C ALA A 160 -31.15 -3.77 -0.84
N THR A 161 -32.42 -4.07 -1.09
CA THR A 161 -33.53 -3.32 -0.51
C THR A 161 -33.88 -3.94 0.83
N GLY A 162 -33.85 -3.14 1.90
CA GLY A 162 -34.21 -3.60 3.23
C GLY A 162 -35.64 -3.19 3.62
N PRO A 163 -36.38 -4.01 4.37
CA PRO A 163 -37.63 -3.55 4.97
C PRO A 163 -37.35 -2.39 5.92
N TYR A 164 -38.20 -1.37 5.85
CA TYR A 164 -38.20 -0.24 6.78
C TYR A 164 -39.07 -0.58 7.98
N HIS A 165 -38.50 -0.48 9.17
CA HIS A 165 -39.21 -0.70 10.43
C HIS A 165 -39.15 0.56 11.29
N VAL A 166 -40.33 1.06 11.67
CA VAL A 166 -40.47 2.11 12.69
C VAL A 166 -40.62 1.44 14.05
N PHE A 167 -39.70 1.71 14.97
CA PHE A 167 -39.80 1.22 16.34
C PHE A 167 -40.59 2.18 17.22
N ASN A 168 -40.29 3.48 17.10
CA ASN A 168 -40.93 4.53 17.87
C ASN A 168 -41.21 5.74 16.95
N ASP A 169 -42.43 6.28 17.04
CA ASP A 169 -42.81 7.54 16.41
C ASP A 169 -43.30 8.50 17.50
N TRP A 170 -42.75 9.72 17.52
CA TRP A 170 -43.14 10.79 18.42
C TRP A 170 -43.64 12.00 17.60
N PRO A 171 -44.90 11.98 17.13
CA PRO A 171 -45.45 13.02 16.24
C PRO A 171 -45.37 14.43 16.83
N GLU A 172 -45.61 14.58 18.12
CA GLU A 172 -45.54 15.87 18.82
C GLU A 172 -44.12 16.47 18.83
N GLN A 173 -43.10 15.63 18.73
CA GLN A 173 -41.69 16.03 18.66
C GLN A 173 -41.15 15.97 17.24
N THR A 174 -41.98 15.58 16.26
CA THR A 174 -41.61 15.33 14.86
C THR A 174 -40.37 14.43 14.73
N ARG A 175 -40.29 13.37 15.56
CA ARG A 175 -39.11 12.51 15.70
C ARG A 175 -39.48 11.05 15.48
N VAL A 176 -38.60 10.30 14.80
CA VAL A 176 -38.75 8.85 14.56
C VAL A 176 -37.48 8.10 14.93
N GLU A 177 -37.64 6.90 15.48
CA GLU A 177 -36.61 5.85 15.53
C GLU A 177 -36.95 4.77 14.51
N GLY A 178 -36.09 4.61 13.51
CA GLY A 178 -36.29 3.66 12.43
C GLY A 178 -35.08 2.76 12.22
N GLU A 179 -35.27 1.68 11.47
CA GLU A 179 -34.20 0.78 11.06
C GLU A 179 -34.45 0.24 9.65
N PHE A 180 -33.38 0.20 8.86
CA PHE A 180 -33.34 -0.55 7.61
C PHE A 180 -32.50 -1.81 7.82
N GLN A 181 -32.97 -2.95 7.29
CA GLN A 181 -32.26 -4.22 7.40
C GLN A 181 -31.86 -4.76 6.03
N PHE A 182 -30.57 -4.90 5.76
CA PHE A 182 -30.08 -5.39 4.48
C PHE A 182 -29.49 -6.80 4.65
N PRO A 183 -30.07 -7.84 4.03
CA PRO A 183 -29.42 -9.15 4.01
C PRO A 183 -28.14 -9.09 3.18
N ALA A 184 -27.02 -9.50 3.77
CA ALA A 184 -25.73 -9.58 3.10
C ALA A 184 -25.65 -10.91 2.34
N GLY A 185 -25.90 -10.90 1.02
CA GLY A 185 -25.76 -12.11 0.19
C GLY A 185 -24.31 -12.62 0.15
N ASP A 186 -23.37 -11.68 0.01
CA ASP A 186 -21.93 -11.89 0.06
C ASP A 186 -21.31 -11.09 1.22
N GLY A 187 -20.02 -11.30 1.49
CA GLY A 187 -19.29 -10.50 2.46
C GLY A 187 -19.24 -9.02 2.06
N ILE A 188 -19.51 -8.13 3.02
CA ILE A 188 -19.44 -6.67 2.83
C ILE A 188 -18.16 -6.17 3.47
N ASN A 189 -17.40 -5.39 2.70
CA ASN A 189 -16.15 -4.79 3.15
C ASN A 189 -16.17 -3.30 2.84
N GLY A 190 -16.99 -2.54 3.57
CA GLY A 190 -17.32 -1.14 3.29
C GLY A 190 -18.63 -1.01 2.52
N TRP A 191 -19.44 -0.01 2.85
CA TRP A 191 -20.76 0.19 2.26
C TRP A 191 -21.21 1.65 2.27
N GLU A 192 -22.04 1.99 1.29
CA GLU A 192 -22.82 3.22 1.22
C GLU A 192 -24.30 2.87 1.14
N VAL A 193 -25.17 3.67 1.78
CA VAL A 193 -26.62 3.51 1.69
C VAL A 193 -27.25 4.80 1.19
N ASN A 194 -28.07 4.69 0.14
CA ASN A 194 -28.94 5.75 -0.35
C ASN A 194 -30.35 5.55 0.18
N ILE A 195 -30.87 6.53 0.92
CA ILE A 195 -32.17 6.51 1.59
C ILE A 195 -33.08 7.55 0.92
N THR A 196 -34.30 7.15 0.60
CA THR A 196 -35.36 8.03 0.08
C THR A 196 -36.56 7.97 1.00
N PHE A 197 -36.97 9.12 1.53
CA PHE A 197 -38.16 9.28 2.36
C PHE A 197 -39.33 9.86 1.54
N ALA A 198 -40.55 9.45 1.85
CA ALA A 198 -41.76 9.99 1.24
C ALA A 198 -41.97 11.47 1.63
N GLU A 199 -41.65 11.82 2.88
CA GLU A 199 -41.70 13.19 3.41
C GLU A 199 -40.33 13.70 3.83
N SER A 200 -40.20 15.01 3.93
CA SER A 200 -38.94 15.68 4.25
C SER A 200 -38.44 15.33 5.65
N VAL A 201 -37.20 14.85 5.72
CA VAL A 201 -36.41 14.65 6.94
C VAL A 201 -35.45 15.83 7.08
N THR A 202 -35.42 16.46 8.25
CA THR A 202 -34.62 17.68 8.51
C THR A 202 -33.28 17.38 9.19
N SER A 203 -33.17 16.25 9.88
CA SER A 203 -31.94 15.77 10.47
C SER A 203 -31.98 14.25 10.63
N MET A 204 -30.83 13.59 10.51
CA MET A 204 -30.70 12.15 10.74
C MET A 204 -29.40 11.85 11.49
N GLU A 205 -29.50 10.98 12.47
CA GLU A 205 -28.42 10.51 13.34
C GLU A 205 -28.32 8.99 13.23
N LEU A 206 -27.11 8.48 12.94
CA LEU A 206 -26.86 7.05 12.81
C LEU A 206 -25.69 6.64 13.70
N ALA A 207 -25.85 5.54 14.44
CA ALA A 207 -24.79 5.02 15.30
C ALA A 207 -23.62 4.43 14.49
N PHE A 208 -23.93 3.80 13.34
CA PHE A 208 -23.01 2.99 12.55
C PHE A 208 -22.56 3.64 11.23
N ALA A 209 -23.13 4.80 10.90
CA ALA A 209 -22.91 5.50 9.65
C ALA A 209 -22.69 6.98 9.88
N ASP A 210 -22.02 7.64 8.93
CA ASP A 210 -21.95 9.08 8.84
C ASP A 210 -22.80 9.56 7.65
N VAL A 211 -23.48 10.70 7.82
CA VAL A 211 -24.21 11.35 6.72
C VAL A 211 -23.19 12.02 5.79
N LEU A 212 -23.17 11.60 4.54
CA LEU A 212 -22.32 12.22 3.51
C LEU A 212 -22.97 13.46 2.92
N LYS A 213 -24.24 13.36 2.54
CA LYS A 213 -24.99 14.44 1.87
C LYS A 213 -26.49 14.18 1.93
N HIS A 214 -27.26 15.22 1.67
CA HIS A 214 -28.71 15.11 1.49
C HIS A 214 -29.25 16.15 0.49
N SER A 215 -30.43 15.88 -0.06
CA SER A 215 -31.14 16.84 -0.93
C SER A 215 -31.65 18.05 -0.15
N ALA A 216 -31.82 19.19 -0.83
CA ALA A 216 -32.35 20.40 -0.21
C ALA A 216 -33.74 20.24 0.41
N ASP A 217 -34.57 19.38 -0.19
CA ASP A 217 -35.90 19.05 0.35
C ASP A 217 -35.85 18.00 1.47
N GLY A 218 -34.67 17.49 1.84
CA GLY A 218 -34.50 16.52 2.91
C GLY A 218 -35.09 15.15 2.63
N LYS A 219 -35.47 14.84 1.38
CA LYS A 219 -36.08 13.54 1.02
C LYS A 219 -35.06 12.48 0.64
N VAL A 220 -33.88 12.85 0.16
CA VAL A 220 -32.83 11.93 -0.27
C VAL A 220 -31.59 12.13 0.59
N TRP A 221 -31.07 11.04 1.14
CA TRP A 221 -29.88 11.02 2.00
C TRP A 221 -28.91 9.95 1.54
N THR A 222 -27.62 10.25 1.59
CA THR A 222 -26.54 9.28 1.38
C THR A 222 -25.74 9.16 2.67
N VAL A 223 -25.56 7.94 3.15
CA VAL A 223 -24.78 7.64 4.37
C VAL A 223 -23.73 6.59 4.08
N VAL A 224 -22.63 6.60 4.82
CA VAL A 224 -21.50 5.67 4.66
C VAL A 224 -21.12 5.05 5.98
N ASN A 225 -20.59 3.84 5.97
CA ASN A 225 -20.13 3.17 7.18
C ASN A 225 -19.05 3.98 7.93
N LYS A 226 -19.09 3.95 9.26
CA LYS A 226 -17.97 4.41 10.11
C LYS A 226 -16.76 3.48 9.97
N MET A 227 -15.58 3.95 10.39
CA MET A 227 -14.28 3.27 10.24
C MET A 227 -14.27 1.81 10.74
N ASP A 228 -15.02 1.52 11.80
CA ASP A 228 -15.10 0.23 12.47
C ASP A 228 -16.38 -0.56 12.14
N LYS A 229 -17.29 -0.01 11.32
CA LYS A 229 -18.62 -0.58 11.02
C LYS A 229 -18.82 -1.01 9.55
N GLY A 230 -17.72 -1.24 8.84
CA GLY A 230 -17.75 -1.60 7.42
C GLY A 230 -17.89 -3.10 7.11
N LEU A 231 -17.68 -3.98 8.08
CA LEU A 231 -17.52 -5.42 7.84
C LEU A 231 -18.76 -6.22 8.23
N TYR A 232 -19.24 -7.05 7.30
CA TYR A 232 -20.31 -8.00 7.53
C TYR A 232 -20.03 -9.31 6.78
N ASP A 233 -20.21 -10.45 7.44
CA ASP A 233 -20.03 -11.76 6.81
C ASP A 233 -21.19 -12.09 5.86
N ALA A 234 -20.93 -12.95 4.88
CA ALA A 234 -21.96 -13.49 4.00
C ALA A 234 -23.05 -14.20 4.82
N GLY A 235 -24.32 -13.97 4.48
CA GLY A 235 -25.49 -14.47 5.19
C GLY A 235 -25.89 -13.66 6.43
N SER A 236 -25.11 -12.66 6.84
CA SER A 236 -25.50 -11.77 7.95
C SER A 236 -26.53 -10.71 7.52
N THR A 237 -26.97 -9.87 8.45
CA THR A 237 -27.88 -8.75 8.16
C THR A 237 -27.29 -7.45 8.68
N VAL A 238 -27.12 -6.48 7.79
CA VAL A 238 -26.74 -5.11 8.13
C VAL A 238 -27.98 -4.42 8.69
N LYS A 239 -27.97 -4.14 10.00
CA LYS A 239 -29.05 -3.40 10.67
C LYS A 239 -28.63 -1.95 10.86
N MET A 240 -29.24 -1.06 10.09
CA MET A 240 -28.93 0.37 10.13
C MET A 240 -30.04 1.11 10.88
N ARG A 241 -29.85 1.24 12.19
CA ARG A 241 -30.74 2.01 13.07
C ARG A 241 -30.40 3.49 13.03
N PHE A 242 -31.44 4.33 13.02
CA PHE A 242 -31.31 5.78 12.97
C PHE A 242 -32.38 6.49 13.81
N PHE A 243 -32.05 7.72 14.24
CA PHE A 243 -33.01 8.69 14.72
C PHE A 243 -33.12 9.82 13.71
N ALA A 244 -34.34 10.27 13.41
CA ALA A 244 -34.56 11.36 12.46
C ALA A 244 -35.63 12.36 12.95
N LYS A 245 -35.52 13.61 12.49
CA LYS A 245 -36.56 14.63 12.60
C LYS A 245 -37.22 14.87 11.25
N TYR A 246 -38.52 15.10 11.22
CA TYR A 246 -39.30 15.25 9.99
C TYR A 246 -40.26 16.47 10.02
N THR A 247 -40.86 16.85 8.90
CA THR A 247 -41.77 18.04 8.84
C THR A 247 -43.26 17.70 8.71
N GLY A 248 -43.61 16.41 8.59
CA GLY A 248 -44.99 15.91 8.51
C GLY A 248 -45.67 15.65 9.86
N THR A 249 -46.86 15.04 9.82
CA THR A 249 -47.70 14.71 11.00
C THR A 249 -47.58 13.26 11.46
N LYS A 250 -46.82 12.44 10.74
CA LYS A 250 -46.50 11.04 11.06
C LYS A 250 -45.09 10.72 10.56
N ALA A 251 -44.47 9.67 11.11
CA ALA A 251 -43.20 9.18 10.61
C ALA A 251 -43.22 8.97 9.08
N PRO A 252 -42.21 9.48 8.34
CA PRO A 252 -42.12 9.27 6.91
C PRO A 252 -41.88 7.80 6.60
N ASP A 253 -42.59 7.26 5.60
CA ASP A 253 -42.17 5.99 4.98
C ASP A 253 -40.85 6.22 4.21
N GLY A 254 -40.08 5.16 3.98
CA GLY A 254 -38.82 5.26 3.29
C GLY A 254 -38.33 3.95 2.68
N MET A 255 -37.51 4.09 1.65
CA MET A 255 -36.77 3.00 1.04
C MET A 255 -35.28 3.29 1.09
N ALA A 256 -34.48 2.24 1.26
CA ALA A 256 -33.04 2.36 1.27
C ALA A 256 -32.38 1.29 0.40
N TYR A 257 -31.27 1.66 -0.22
CA TYR A 257 -30.47 0.81 -1.09
C TYR A 257 -29.03 0.77 -0.57
N LEU A 258 -28.55 -0.41 -0.20
CA LEU A 258 -27.16 -0.62 0.20
C LEU A 258 -26.30 -0.98 -1.02
N MET A 259 -25.16 -0.32 -1.14
CA MET A 259 -24.11 -0.60 -2.12
C MET A 259 -22.87 -1.12 -1.39
N ASN A 260 -22.38 -2.31 -1.76
CA ASN A 260 -21.15 -2.88 -1.22
C ASN A 260 -19.95 -2.25 -1.93
N LEU A 261 -19.17 -1.46 -1.19
CA LEU A 261 -17.95 -0.79 -1.66
C LEU A 261 -16.70 -1.68 -1.51
N GLY A 262 -16.87 -2.90 -1.04
CA GLY A 262 -15.82 -3.91 -0.85
C GLY A 262 -15.70 -4.93 -1.97
N VAL A 263 -16.24 -4.64 -3.16
CA VAL A 263 -16.22 -5.55 -4.31
C VAL A 263 -15.28 -5.01 -5.39
N ASP A 264 -14.34 -5.84 -5.84
CA ASP A 264 -13.59 -5.55 -7.05
C ASP A 264 -14.47 -5.77 -8.27
N SER A 265 -14.59 -4.73 -9.09
CA SER A 265 -15.30 -4.80 -10.36
C SER A 265 -14.40 -5.18 -11.52
N GLN A 266 -13.07 -5.16 -11.32
CA GLN A 266 -12.11 -5.44 -12.36
C GLN A 266 -12.10 -6.94 -12.68
N VAL A 267 -12.68 -7.30 -13.83
CA VAL A 267 -12.54 -8.64 -14.40
C VAL A 267 -11.58 -8.54 -15.58
N LEU A 268 -10.40 -9.15 -15.44
CA LEU A 268 -9.50 -9.32 -16.58
C LEU A 268 -9.93 -10.52 -17.42
N PRO A 269 -10.24 -10.34 -18.73
CA PRO A 269 -10.52 -11.46 -19.61
C PRO A 269 -9.35 -12.45 -19.61
N ALA A 270 -9.68 -13.75 -19.58
CA ALA A 270 -8.68 -14.80 -19.74
C ALA A 270 -8.07 -14.71 -21.14
N LEU A 271 -6.74 -14.71 -21.21
CA LEU A 271 -6.03 -14.82 -22.49
C LEU A 271 -5.87 -16.28 -22.87
N LEU A 272 -6.06 -16.59 -24.16
CA LEU A 272 -5.77 -17.91 -24.70
C LEU A 272 -4.27 -18.17 -24.62
N ASN A 273 -3.90 -19.41 -24.25
CA ASN A 273 -2.50 -19.82 -24.21
C ASN A 273 -2.03 -20.23 -25.62
N THR A 274 -1.76 -19.24 -26.47
CA THR A 274 -1.33 -19.44 -27.86
C THR A 274 0.06 -20.03 -27.98
N GLY A 275 0.86 -20.02 -26.92
CA GLY A 275 2.21 -20.60 -26.89
C GLY A 275 2.25 -22.13 -26.77
N CYS A 276 1.12 -22.77 -26.45
CA CYS A 276 1.03 -24.22 -26.15
C CYS A 276 2.05 -24.69 -25.11
N THR A 277 2.41 -23.82 -24.16
CA THR A 277 3.27 -24.14 -23.02
C THR A 277 2.45 -24.44 -21.78
N LYS A 278 3.05 -24.99 -20.72
CA LYS A 278 2.31 -25.28 -19.48
C LYS A 278 1.64 -24.03 -18.89
N TYR A 279 2.31 -22.88 -18.97
CA TYR A 279 1.80 -21.59 -18.51
C TYR A 279 1.65 -20.60 -19.65
N ASN A 280 0.64 -19.71 -19.54
CA ASN A 280 0.39 -18.65 -20.50
C ASN A 280 1.25 -17.41 -20.19
N TYR A 281 2.42 -17.30 -20.81
CA TYR A 281 3.30 -16.15 -20.58
C TYR A 281 2.74 -14.82 -21.08
N ASP A 282 1.83 -14.81 -22.07
CA ASP A 282 1.20 -13.56 -22.53
C ASP A 282 0.35 -12.93 -21.42
N ASP A 283 -0.34 -13.77 -20.63
CA ASP A 283 -1.10 -13.35 -19.47
C ASP A 283 -0.21 -12.91 -18.30
N VAL A 284 0.92 -13.61 -18.08
CA VAL A 284 1.92 -13.20 -17.08
C VAL A 284 2.49 -11.81 -17.41
N ILE A 285 2.92 -11.58 -18.66
CA ILE A 285 3.47 -10.30 -19.10
C ILE A 285 2.44 -9.18 -18.91
N ARG A 286 1.21 -9.38 -19.39
CA ARG A 286 0.13 -8.39 -19.21
C ARG A 286 -0.11 -8.06 -17.75
N LYS A 287 -0.26 -9.07 -16.89
CA LYS A 287 -0.55 -8.87 -15.47
C LYS A 287 0.60 -8.20 -14.74
N SER A 288 1.85 -8.59 -15.02
CA SER A 288 3.02 -7.96 -14.40
C SER A 288 3.12 -6.47 -14.75
N ILE A 289 2.75 -6.07 -15.97
CA ILE A 289 2.63 -4.65 -16.35
C ILE A 289 1.53 -3.95 -15.56
N LEU A 290 0.36 -4.58 -15.38
CA LEU A 290 -0.74 -4.04 -14.57
C LEU A 290 -0.34 -3.81 -13.11
N PHE A 291 0.55 -4.64 -12.55
CA PHE A 291 1.14 -4.38 -11.24
C PHE A 291 1.88 -3.04 -11.20
N TYR A 292 2.75 -2.74 -12.18
CA TYR A 292 3.42 -1.43 -12.24
C TYR A 292 2.46 -0.26 -12.44
N GLU A 293 1.36 -0.45 -13.16
CA GLU A 293 0.30 0.56 -13.24
C GLU A 293 -0.35 0.80 -11.87
N ALA A 294 -0.54 -0.27 -11.09
CA ALA A 294 -1.06 -0.21 -9.73
C ALA A 294 -0.08 0.42 -8.73
N GLN A 295 1.20 0.55 -9.08
CA GLN A 295 2.22 1.27 -8.28
C GLN A 295 2.35 2.76 -8.64
N ARG A 296 1.70 3.26 -9.70
CA ARG A 296 1.89 4.66 -10.16
C ARG A 296 1.51 5.68 -9.08
N SER A 297 2.43 6.58 -8.73
CA SER A 297 2.16 7.80 -7.94
C SER A 297 2.00 9.00 -8.88
N GLY A 298 1.36 10.08 -8.41
CA GLY A 298 1.11 11.29 -9.20
C GLY A 298 -0.27 11.30 -9.85
N LYS A 299 -0.44 12.19 -10.83
CA LYS A 299 -1.64 12.26 -11.65
C LYS A 299 -1.66 11.10 -12.64
N LEU A 300 -2.66 10.24 -12.55
CA LEU A 300 -2.81 9.08 -13.42
C LEU A 300 -3.26 9.49 -14.83
N PRO A 301 -2.87 8.74 -15.87
CA PRO A 301 -3.26 9.07 -17.24
C PRO A 301 -4.73 8.68 -17.50
N GLU A 302 -5.37 9.33 -18.46
CA GLU A 302 -6.78 9.06 -18.83
C GLU A 302 -7.02 7.60 -19.27
N ASN A 303 -5.99 6.95 -19.81
CA ASN A 303 -6.01 5.54 -20.22
C ASN A 303 -5.59 4.56 -19.10
N ASN A 304 -5.60 4.97 -17.83
CA ASN A 304 -5.28 4.11 -16.70
C ASN A 304 -6.16 2.85 -16.66
N ARG A 305 -5.55 1.65 -16.62
CA ARG A 305 -6.26 0.37 -16.62
C ARG A 305 -6.55 -0.17 -15.22
N ILE A 306 -6.14 0.55 -14.17
CA ILE A 306 -6.33 0.16 -12.77
C ILE A 306 -7.43 1.05 -12.16
N PRO A 307 -8.71 0.66 -12.26
CA PRO A 307 -9.84 1.56 -11.99
C PRO A 307 -9.91 2.00 -10.52
N TRP A 308 -9.30 1.22 -9.61
CA TRP A 308 -9.29 1.46 -8.17
C TRP A 308 -8.13 2.33 -7.67
N ARG A 309 -7.23 2.75 -8.58
CA ARG A 309 -6.20 3.75 -8.31
C ARG A 309 -6.66 5.12 -8.80
N GLY A 310 -6.44 6.15 -8.00
CA GLY A 310 -6.67 7.55 -8.33
C GLY A 310 -5.40 8.40 -8.22
N ASP A 311 -5.57 9.69 -8.50
CA ASP A 311 -4.51 10.70 -8.41
C ASP A 311 -4.01 10.84 -6.97
N SER A 312 -2.70 10.64 -6.74
CA SER A 312 -2.11 10.65 -5.40
C SER A 312 -0.73 11.31 -5.39
N GLY A 313 -0.21 11.67 -4.20
CA GLY A 313 1.12 12.29 -4.10
C GLY A 313 1.28 13.60 -4.89
N LEU A 314 0.18 14.33 -5.13
CA LEU A 314 0.14 15.50 -6.02
C LEU A 314 0.92 16.72 -5.50
N LYS A 315 1.44 16.65 -4.27
CA LYS A 315 2.25 17.70 -3.62
C LYS A 315 3.70 17.26 -3.38
N ASP A 316 4.10 16.10 -3.90
CA ASP A 316 5.45 15.59 -3.78
C ASP A 316 6.46 16.64 -4.30
N GLY A 317 7.40 17.04 -3.44
CA GLY A 317 8.45 18.04 -3.72
C GLY A 317 8.08 19.50 -3.45
N SER A 318 6.85 19.78 -3.00
CA SER A 318 6.45 21.15 -2.61
C SER A 318 7.25 21.73 -1.44
N ASP A 319 7.77 20.87 -0.55
CA ASP A 319 8.67 21.23 0.56
C ASP A 319 10.01 21.78 0.09
N VAL A 320 10.43 21.43 -1.13
CA VAL A 320 11.69 21.86 -1.75
C VAL A 320 11.49 22.69 -3.03
N SER A 321 10.25 23.08 -3.34
CA SER A 321 9.88 23.83 -4.55
C SER A 321 10.32 23.15 -5.87
N VAL A 322 10.23 21.83 -5.93
CA VAL A 322 10.48 21.02 -7.14
C VAL A 322 9.23 20.17 -7.41
N ASP A 323 8.78 20.08 -8.66
CA ASP A 323 7.75 19.10 -9.01
C ASP A 323 8.38 17.71 -8.96
N LEU A 324 8.09 16.95 -7.90
CA LEU A 324 8.50 15.55 -7.77
C LEU A 324 7.30 14.61 -7.89
N THR A 325 6.18 15.02 -8.49
CA THR A 325 5.04 14.13 -8.76
C THR A 325 5.37 13.11 -9.84
N GLY A 326 4.73 11.92 -9.77
CA GLY A 326 5.01 10.80 -10.67
C GLY A 326 5.82 9.68 -9.99
N GLY A 327 6.34 8.76 -10.80
CA GLY A 327 7.13 7.62 -10.35
C GLY A 327 6.27 6.52 -9.73
N TRP A 328 6.90 5.50 -9.18
CA TRP A 328 6.19 4.40 -8.53
C TRP A 328 6.29 4.49 -7.01
N TYR A 329 5.23 4.10 -6.32
CA TYR A 329 5.34 3.63 -4.95
C TYR A 329 6.11 2.32 -4.94
N ASP A 330 6.96 2.15 -3.93
CA ASP A 330 7.97 1.12 -3.90
C ASP A 330 7.39 -0.30 -3.76
N ALA A 331 6.55 -0.49 -2.73
CA ALA A 331 6.04 -1.80 -2.36
C ALA A 331 4.55 -1.75 -1.99
N GLY A 332 4.19 -2.22 -0.80
CA GLY A 332 2.85 -2.06 -0.22
C GLY A 332 2.59 -0.70 0.42
N ASP A 333 3.60 0.16 0.44
CA ASP A 333 3.64 1.49 1.04
C ASP A 333 3.48 2.59 -0.02
N HIS A 334 3.64 3.85 0.38
CA HIS A 334 3.56 5.01 -0.52
C HIS A 334 4.84 5.84 -0.54
N VAL A 335 5.95 5.30 -0.05
CA VAL A 335 7.28 5.92 -0.23
C VAL A 335 7.76 5.71 -1.66
N LYS A 336 8.47 6.69 -2.20
CA LYS A 336 9.18 6.58 -3.46
C LYS A 336 10.67 6.42 -3.18
N PHE A 337 11.15 5.19 -3.12
CA PHE A 337 12.58 4.92 -2.98
C PHE A 337 13.24 4.90 -4.37
N GLY A 338 14.16 5.85 -4.62
CA GLY A 338 14.76 6.06 -5.93
C GLY A 338 15.66 4.92 -6.39
N PHE A 339 16.38 4.28 -5.46
CA PHE A 339 17.34 3.22 -5.79
C PHE A 339 16.67 1.95 -6.35
N PRO A 340 15.72 1.29 -5.64
CA PRO A 340 14.98 0.15 -6.22
C PRO A 340 14.10 0.52 -7.42
N MET A 341 13.59 1.76 -7.48
CA MET A 341 12.83 2.23 -8.65
C MET A 341 13.73 2.34 -9.89
N ALA A 342 14.96 2.85 -9.75
CA ALA A 342 15.92 2.98 -10.83
C ALA A 342 16.34 1.59 -11.32
N TYR A 343 16.67 0.69 -10.40
CA TYR A 343 16.94 -0.72 -10.69
C TYR A 343 15.81 -1.36 -11.48
N SER A 344 14.57 -1.24 -10.99
CA SER A 344 13.39 -1.81 -11.64
C SER A 344 13.23 -1.27 -13.06
N THR A 345 13.44 0.04 -13.24
CA THR A 345 13.36 0.70 -14.56
C THR A 345 14.43 0.17 -15.52
N ALA A 346 15.68 0.04 -15.08
CA ALA A 346 16.78 -0.46 -15.89
C ALA A 346 16.56 -1.92 -16.30
N ILE A 347 16.14 -2.79 -15.37
CA ILE A 347 15.91 -4.22 -15.64
C ILE A 347 14.70 -4.45 -16.53
N LEU A 348 13.58 -3.77 -16.28
CA LEU A 348 12.40 -3.81 -17.15
C LEU A 348 12.74 -3.40 -18.58
N GLY A 349 13.50 -2.30 -18.72
CA GLY A 349 13.94 -1.82 -20.02
C GLY A 349 14.95 -2.76 -20.70
N TYR A 350 15.86 -3.38 -19.95
CA TYR A 350 16.72 -4.45 -20.47
C TYR A 350 15.86 -5.59 -21.03
N GLY A 351 14.90 -6.08 -20.25
CA GLY A 351 13.99 -7.16 -20.67
C GLY A 351 13.26 -6.83 -21.97
N LEU A 352 12.76 -5.59 -22.10
CA LEU A 352 12.15 -5.11 -23.34
C LEU A 352 13.15 -5.04 -24.51
N LEU A 353 14.40 -4.60 -24.28
CA LEU A 353 15.44 -4.56 -25.32
C LEU A 353 15.79 -5.96 -25.85
N GLN A 354 15.86 -6.98 -24.99
CA GLN A 354 16.22 -8.33 -25.42
C GLN A 354 15.07 -9.08 -26.09
N TRP A 355 13.88 -8.97 -25.51
CA TRP A 355 12.73 -9.82 -25.88
C TRP A 355 11.54 -8.98 -26.31
N ARG A 356 11.82 -7.97 -27.15
CA ARG A 356 10.81 -7.05 -27.72
C ARG A 356 9.72 -7.79 -28.49
N ASP A 357 10.09 -8.90 -29.14
CA ASP A 357 9.17 -9.81 -29.85
C ASP A 357 8.08 -10.35 -28.93
N ALA A 358 8.41 -10.77 -27.71
CA ALA A 358 7.44 -11.27 -26.74
C ALA A 358 6.42 -10.20 -26.34
N TYR A 359 6.86 -8.96 -26.13
CA TYR A 359 5.95 -7.85 -25.82
C TYR A 359 5.07 -7.47 -27.01
N ALA A 360 5.60 -7.53 -28.24
CA ALA A 360 4.84 -7.28 -29.45
C ALA A 360 3.74 -8.33 -29.65
N GLU A 361 4.10 -9.61 -29.58
CA GLU A 361 3.18 -10.73 -29.81
C GLU A 361 2.12 -10.90 -28.71
N SER A 362 2.43 -10.49 -27.46
CA SER A 362 1.46 -10.44 -26.36
C SER A 362 0.54 -9.21 -26.41
N GLY A 363 0.73 -8.29 -27.36
CA GLY A 363 0.00 -7.03 -27.44
C GLY A 363 0.31 -6.07 -26.29
N GLN A 364 1.43 -6.24 -25.60
CA GLN A 364 1.82 -5.45 -24.43
C GLN A 364 2.97 -4.47 -24.69
N LEU A 365 3.43 -4.35 -25.95
CA LEU A 365 4.59 -3.54 -26.30
C LEU A 365 4.47 -2.07 -25.89
N ASP A 366 3.41 -1.38 -26.31
CA ASP A 366 3.24 0.04 -25.98
C ASP A 366 2.96 0.24 -24.49
N TRP A 367 2.21 -0.66 -23.85
CA TRP A 367 2.01 -0.64 -22.40
C TRP A 367 3.33 -0.80 -21.64
N MET A 368 4.26 -1.61 -22.15
CA MET A 368 5.57 -1.76 -21.54
C MET A 368 6.44 -0.51 -21.72
N TYR A 369 6.41 0.12 -22.90
CA TYR A 369 7.03 1.43 -23.09
C TYR A 369 6.46 2.44 -22.09
N ASP A 370 5.14 2.58 -22.00
CA ASP A 370 4.47 3.52 -21.09
C ASP A 370 4.82 3.24 -19.62
N SER A 371 4.87 1.97 -19.22
CA SER A 371 5.32 1.58 -17.87
C SER A 371 6.75 2.01 -17.60
N ILE A 372 7.70 1.81 -18.51
CA ILE A 372 9.10 2.25 -18.33
C ILE A 372 9.22 3.78 -18.39
N LYS A 373 8.40 4.45 -19.21
CA LYS A 373 8.41 5.91 -19.31
C LYS A 373 8.03 6.59 -17.99
N TRP A 374 7.13 5.98 -17.24
CA TRP A 374 6.59 6.53 -15.99
C TRP A 374 7.68 6.90 -14.94
N PRO A 375 8.58 5.99 -14.53
CA PRO A 375 9.69 6.33 -13.65
C PRO A 375 10.77 7.18 -14.35
N LEU A 376 11.01 7.02 -15.65
CA LEU A 376 11.97 7.87 -16.39
C LEU A 376 11.57 9.35 -16.35
N ASP A 377 10.28 9.65 -16.56
CA ASP A 377 9.75 11.01 -16.44
C ASP A 377 9.89 11.55 -15.02
N TYR A 378 9.72 10.71 -14.00
CA TYR A 378 9.98 11.09 -12.61
C TYR A 378 11.47 11.38 -12.36
N PHE A 379 12.38 10.53 -12.84
CA PHE A 379 13.82 10.76 -12.69
C PHE A 379 14.28 12.04 -13.42
N LEU A 380 13.69 12.37 -14.57
CA LEU A 380 13.97 13.64 -15.27
C LEU A 380 13.58 14.86 -14.44
N LYS A 381 12.55 14.75 -13.59
CA LYS A 381 12.19 15.79 -12.63
C LYS A 381 13.09 15.79 -11.40
N ALA A 382 13.46 14.59 -10.93
CA ALA A 382 14.29 14.40 -9.74
C ALA A 382 15.75 14.80 -9.95
N HIS A 383 16.29 14.69 -11.16
CA HIS A 383 17.61 15.17 -11.54
C HIS A 383 17.55 16.65 -11.91
N THR A 384 17.61 17.51 -10.90
CA THR A 384 17.35 18.96 -11.01
C THR A 384 18.55 19.76 -11.51
N LYS A 385 19.77 19.26 -11.32
CA LYS A 385 21.05 19.85 -11.77
C LYS A 385 22.09 18.75 -11.98
N PRO A 386 23.16 18.97 -12.77
CA PRO A 386 24.13 17.93 -13.10
C PRO A 386 24.74 17.14 -11.93
N GLU A 387 24.84 17.74 -10.73
CA GLU A 387 25.37 17.10 -9.52
C GLU A 387 24.33 17.12 -8.37
N GLU A 388 23.04 16.97 -8.69
CA GLU A 388 21.92 17.00 -7.72
C GLU A 388 20.79 16.05 -8.14
N LEU A 389 20.49 15.03 -7.33
CA LEU A 389 19.45 14.04 -7.60
C LEU A 389 18.56 13.81 -6.38
N TYR A 390 17.25 13.99 -6.52
CA TYR A 390 16.28 13.58 -5.51
C TYR A 390 16.06 12.06 -5.55
N VAL A 391 16.28 11.41 -4.43
CA VAL A 391 16.36 9.94 -4.32
C VAL A 391 15.28 9.34 -3.43
N GLN A 392 14.53 10.18 -2.70
CA GLN A 392 13.40 9.70 -1.90
C GLN A 392 12.33 10.79 -1.77
N VAL A 393 11.06 10.38 -1.85
CA VAL A 393 9.92 11.22 -1.43
C VAL A 393 9.04 10.43 -0.47
N GLY A 394 8.78 11.02 0.69
CA GLY A 394 8.06 10.38 1.80
C GLY A 394 9.00 9.98 2.94
N ASN A 395 8.56 10.24 4.18
CA ASN A 395 9.21 9.71 5.37
C ASN A 395 8.60 8.33 5.67
N ALA A 396 9.43 7.28 5.65
CA ALA A 396 8.93 5.92 5.78
C ALA A 396 8.22 5.65 7.12
N GLY A 397 8.65 6.24 8.24
CA GLY A 397 7.94 6.07 9.52
C GLY A 397 6.52 6.65 9.49
N ALA A 398 6.35 7.87 8.97
CA ALA A 398 5.04 8.50 8.84
C ALA A 398 4.15 7.81 7.79
N ASP A 399 4.75 7.38 6.69
CA ASP A 399 4.07 6.64 5.62
C ASP A 399 3.61 5.26 6.12
N HIS A 400 4.49 4.53 6.81
CA HIS A 400 4.21 3.19 7.29
C HIS A 400 3.23 3.16 8.46
N GLY A 401 3.20 4.24 9.26
CA GLY A 401 2.17 4.48 10.28
C GLY A 401 0.77 4.76 9.73
N PHE A 402 0.65 4.98 8.41
CA PHE A 402 -0.62 5.09 7.71
C PHE A 402 -0.93 3.80 6.94
N TRP A 403 -2.17 3.30 7.10
CA TRP A 403 -2.71 2.25 6.26
C TRP A 403 -3.98 2.75 5.60
N GLY A 404 -3.90 3.04 4.31
CA GLY A 404 -5.02 3.59 3.57
C GLY A 404 -4.69 3.77 2.08
N ARG A 405 -5.68 4.26 1.36
CA ARG A 405 -5.57 4.67 -0.04
C ARG A 405 -4.54 5.81 -0.18
N PRO A 406 -3.65 5.78 -1.18
CA PRO A 406 -2.65 6.84 -1.36
C PRO A 406 -3.28 8.22 -1.63
N GLU A 407 -4.50 8.25 -2.17
CA GLU A 407 -5.29 9.46 -2.41
C GLU A 407 -5.73 10.15 -1.10
N ASP A 408 -5.77 9.39 0.01
CA ASP A 408 -6.19 9.86 1.34
C ASP A 408 -5.02 10.28 2.25
N MET A 409 -3.78 10.27 1.73
CA MET A 409 -2.60 10.67 2.50
C MET A 409 -2.67 12.13 2.95
N LYS A 410 -2.42 12.37 4.25
CA LYS A 410 -2.42 13.71 4.87
C LYS A 410 -1.11 14.07 5.57
N MET A 411 -0.23 13.09 5.79
CA MET A 411 1.06 13.32 6.43
C MET A 411 2.01 14.12 5.51
N SER A 412 3.03 14.72 6.11
CA SER A 412 4.12 15.33 5.35
C SER A 412 4.91 14.27 4.57
N ARG A 413 5.28 14.58 3.33
CA ARG A 413 6.03 13.71 2.43
C ARG A 413 7.33 14.40 1.97
N PRO A 414 8.34 14.48 2.86
CA PRO A 414 9.57 15.21 2.59
C PRO A 414 10.35 14.62 1.41
N ALA A 415 11.04 15.49 0.67
CA ALA A 415 11.92 15.13 -0.42
C ALA A 415 13.39 15.12 0.03
N TYR A 416 14.11 14.04 -0.29
CA TYR A 416 15.53 13.86 0.04
C TYR A 416 16.37 13.72 -1.22
N LYS A 417 17.59 14.26 -1.19
CA LYS A 417 18.50 14.30 -2.33
C LYS A 417 19.93 13.93 -1.95
N VAL A 418 20.68 13.53 -2.96
CA VAL A 418 22.14 13.50 -2.97
C VAL A 418 22.66 14.65 -3.83
N ASP A 419 23.85 15.15 -3.47
CA ASP A 419 24.55 16.22 -4.19
C ASP A 419 26.07 16.11 -4.00
N ALA A 420 26.83 17.05 -4.55
CA ALA A 420 28.30 17.09 -4.44
C ALA A 420 28.84 17.00 -3.00
N SER A 421 28.11 17.53 -2.01
CA SER A 421 28.50 17.51 -0.59
C SER A 421 28.01 16.28 0.16
N ARG A 422 26.96 15.65 -0.36
CA ARG A 422 26.29 14.46 0.17
C ARG A 422 26.14 13.44 -0.96
N PRO A 423 27.22 12.73 -1.33
CA PRO A 423 27.27 11.88 -2.51
C PRO A 423 26.38 10.65 -2.40
N GLY A 424 26.05 10.07 -3.56
CA GLY A 424 25.36 8.79 -3.69
C GLY A 424 25.63 8.17 -5.05
N SER A 425 26.81 7.58 -5.21
CA SER A 425 27.30 6.96 -6.44
C SER A 425 26.39 5.83 -6.88
N ASP A 426 26.06 4.91 -5.99
CA ASP A 426 25.12 3.79 -6.21
C ASP A 426 23.83 4.25 -6.90
N VAL A 427 23.01 5.08 -6.24
CA VAL A 427 21.73 5.54 -6.79
C VAL A 427 21.88 6.43 -8.02
N ALA A 428 22.94 7.25 -8.10
CA ALA A 428 23.22 8.06 -9.28
C ALA A 428 23.59 7.19 -10.49
N HIS A 429 24.40 6.16 -10.29
CA HIS A 429 24.81 5.22 -11.34
C HIS A 429 23.67 4.29 -11.75
N GLU A 430 22.83 3.80 -10.83
CA GLU A 430 21.65 3.02 -11.19
C GLU A 430 20.63 3.88 -11.96
N THR A 431 20.43 5.14 -11.57
CA THR A 431 19.57 6.07 -12.32
C THR A 431 20.17 6.42 -13.69
N SER A 432 21.49 6.55 -13.79
CA SER A 432 22.20 6.71 -15.06
C SER A 432 21.99 5.49 -15.97
N ALA A 433 22.08 4.27 -15.43
CA ALA A 433 21.80 3.04 -16.16
C ALA A 433 20.34 2.99 -16.64
N ALA A 434 19.38 3.36 -15.79
CA ALA A 434 17.97 3.46 -16.18
C ALA A 434 17.75 4.44 -17.35
N PHE A 435 18.40 5.62 -17.32
CA PHE A 435 18.35 6.57 -18.42
C PHE A 435 19.04 6.06 -19.69
N ALA A 436 20.18 5.38 -19.57
CA ALA A 436 20.88 4.80 -20.71
C ALA A 436 20.05 3.70 -21.40
N VAL A 437 19.40 2.84 -20.61
CA VAL A 437 18.42 1.87 -21.10
C VAL A 437 17.25 2.57 -21.79
N GLY A 438 16.71 3.62 -21.15
CA GLY A 438 15.66 4.46 -21.73
C GLY A 438 16.06 5.06 -23.09
N TYR A 439 17.27 5.62 -23.21
CA TYR A 439 17.78 6.10 -24.49
C TYR A 439 17.73 5.00 -25.56
N MET A 440 18.18 3.78 -25.25
CA MET A 440 18.16 2.67 -26.21
C MET A 440 16.74 2.28 -26.65
N LEU A 441 15.77 2.38 -25.75
CA LEU A 441 14.36 2.08 -26.03
C LEU A 441 13.70 3.14 -26.93
N TYR A 442 14.03 4.41 -26.68
CA TYR A 442 13.34 5.54 -27.31
C TYR A 442 14.09 6.16 -28.49
N LYS A 443 15.38 5.87 -28.72
CA LYS A 443 16.18 6.52 -29.77
C LYS A 443 15.56 6.50 -31.17
N ASP A 444 14.79 5.45 -31.49
CA ASP A 444 14.11 5.29 -32.78
C ASP A 444 12.61 5.67 -32.71
N LYS A 445 12.00 5.64 -31.52
CA LYS A 445 10.55 5.91 -31.29
C LYS A 445 10.28 7.39 -30.98
N ASP A 446 11.16 8.03 -30.23
CA ASP A 446 11.15 9.44 -29.83
C ASP A 446 12.60 9.92 -29.63
N PRO A 447 13.28 10.35 -30.72
CA PRO A 447 14.68 10.76 -30.66
C PRO A 447 14.96 11.96 -29.75
N ALA A 448 13.99 12.88 -29.61
CA ALA A 448 14.13 14.06 -28.78
C ALA A 448 14.10 13.69 -27.29
N TYR A 449 13.14 12.84 -26.89
CA TYR A 449 13.11 12.30 -25.54
C TYR A 449 14.36 11.47 -25.24
N ALA A 450 14.77 10.60 -26.16
CA ALA A 450 15.99 9.80 -25.99
C ALA A 450 17.24 10.67 -25.80
N ALA A 451 17.40 11.75 -26.58
CA ALA A 451 18.51 12.68 -26.42
C ALA A 451 18.55 13.30 -25.02
N LYS A 452 17.39 13.68 -24.47
CA LYS A 452 17.26 14.15 -23.08
C LYS A 452 17.68 13.07 -22.08
N LEU A 453 17.22 11.82 -22.24
CA LEU A 453 17.62 10.73 -21.36
C LEU A 453 19.14 10.50 -21.39
N LYS A 454 19.76 10.52 -22.58
CA LYS A 454 21.21 10.37 -22.72
C LYS A 454 21.98 11.50 -22.03
N GLU A 455 21.52 12.74 -22.13
CA GLU A 455 22.11 13.87 -21.41
C GLU A 455 22.09 13.66 -19.89
N HIS A 456 20.92 13.33 -19.33
CA HIS A 456 20.79 13.07 -17.90
C HIS A 456 21.59 11.82 -17.46
N ALA A 457 21.68 10.79 -18.30
CA ALA A 457 22.53 9.61 -18.05
C ALA A 457 24.01 9.99 -17.91
N THR A 458 24.53 10.79 -18.85
CA THR A 458 25.92 11.27 -18.83
C THR A 458 26.20 12.12 -17.60
N GLN A 459 25.33 13.08 -17.29
CA GLN A 459 25.50 13.96 -16.12
C GLN A 459 25.50 13.17 -14.81
N LEU A 460 24.56 12.25 -14.59
CA LEU A 460 24.52 11.43 -13.37
C LEU A 460 25.69 10.45 -13.26
N TYR A 461 26.14 9.89 -14.40
CA TYR A 461 27.36 9.08 -14.43
C TYR A 461 28.57 9.90 -13.98
N ASP A 462 28.75 11.10 -14.55
CA ASP A 462 29.88 11.98 -14.21
C ASP A 462 29.81 12.44 -12.75
N PHE A 463 28.60 12.74 -12.25
CA PHE A 463 28.35 13.05 -10.83
C PHE A 463 28.79 11.92 -9.90
N GLY A 464 28.31 10.69 -10.15
CA GLY A 464 28.62 9.52 -9.32
C GLY A 464 30.11 9.12 -9.36
N MET A 465 30.79 9.33 -10.49
CA MET A 465 32.24 9.12 -10.64
C MET A 465 33.06 10.16 -9.88
N LYS A 466 32.63 11.43 -9.92
CA LYS A 466 33.34 12.57 -9.34
C LYS A 466 33.22 12.60 -7.82
N HIS A 467 32.03 12.33 -7.28
CA HIS A 467 31.73 12.41 -5.85
C HIS A 467 31.35 11.03 -5.32
N LYS A 468 32.35 10.26 -4.89
CA LYS A 468 32.16 8.88 -4.45
C LYS A 468 31.56 8.78 -3.05
N GLY A 469 30.48 8.02 -2.90
CA GLY A 469 29.86 7.73 -1.61
C GLY A 469 28.60 6.90 -1.76
N ARG A 470 28.18 6.18 -0.71
CA ARG A 470 26.90 5.46 -0.74
C ARG A 470 25.76 6.42 -0.45
N TYR A 471 24.65 6.33 -1.16
CA TYR A 471 23.58 7.30 -0.97
C TYR A 471 22.97 7.24 0.42
N THR A 472 22.97 6.09 1.10
CA THR A 472 22.41 5.95 2.45
C THR A 472 23.29 6.52 3.55
N ASP A 473 24.58 6.74 3.29
CA ASP A 473 25.43 7.56 4.18
C ASP A 473 25.01 9.04 4.10
N SER A 474 24.52 9.45 2.92
CA SER A 474 24.00 10.78 2.68
C SER A 474 22.54 10.94 3.08
N VAL A 475 21.66 9.98 2.79
CA VAL A 475 20.21 10.01 3.01
C VAL A 475 19.84 8.86 3.96
N SER A 476 20.11 9.07 5.25
CA SER A 476 19.86 8.06 6.27
C SER A 476 18.38 7.69 6.46
N ALA A 477 17.46 8.49 5.91
CA ALA A 477 16.04 8.18 5.84
C ALA A 477 15.72 6.87 5.11
N ALA A 478 16.64 6.36 4.27
CA ALA A 478 16.51 5.10 3.56
C ALA A 478 17.22 3.92 4.25
N SER A 479 18.10 4.15 5.24
CA SER A 479 18.99 3.11 5.78
C SER A 479 18.29 1.93 6.47
N GLY A 480 17.05 2.11 6.93
CA GLY A 480 16.23 1.03 7.49
C GLY A 480 15.45 0.21 6.45
N PHE A 481 15.53 0.59 5.17
CA PHE A 481 14.67 0.08 4.10
C PHE A 481 15.52 -0.41 2.91
N TYR A 482 16.21 0.52 2.26
CA TYR A 482 17.00 0.28 1.05
C TYR A 482 18.47 0.70 1.26
N SER A 483 19.11 0.17 2.31
CA SER A 483 20.51 0.48 2.57
C SER A 483 21.41 -0.08 1.48
N SER A 484 22.20 0.79 0.87
CA SER A 484 23.26 0.38 -0.04
C SER A 484 24.36 -0.39 0.70
N SER A 485 24.67 -1.60 0.22
CA SER A 485 25.79 -2.39 0.77
C SER A 485 27.13 -1.90 0.23
N ASN A 486 27.20 -1.55 -1.06
CA ASN A 486 28.39 -1.09 -1.75
C ASN A 486 28.03 -0.25 -3.00
N MET A 487 29.02 0.16 -3.80
CA MET A 487 28.79 0.95 -5.04
C MET A 487 29.55 0.41 -6.26
N THR A 488 30.34 -0.64 -6.07
CA THR A 488 31.31 -1.12 -7.06
C THR A 488 30.57 -1.71 -8.26
N ASP A 489 29.50 -2.44 -8.00
CA ASP A 489 28.71 -3.06 -9.03
C ASP A 489 27.87 -2.04 -9.81
N GLU A 490 27.28 -1.00 -9.19
CA GLU A 490 26.63 0.10 -9.94
C GLU A 490 27.61 0.90 -10.81
N LEU A 491 28.85 1.11 -10.32
CA LEU A 491 29.92 1.73 -11.11
C LEU A 491 30.24 0.89 -12.36
N CYS A 492 30.30 -0.43 -12.23
CA CYS A 492 30.46 -1.35 -13.37
C CYS A 492 29.24 -1.31 -14.30
N TRP A 493 28.04 -1.41 -13.74
CA TRP A 493 26.76 -1.52 -14.44
C TRP A 493 26.48 -0.32 -15.32
N SER A 494 26.52 0.87 -14.73
CA SER A 494 26.32 2.12 -15.46
C SER A 494 27.42 2.34 -16.51
N SER A 495 28.68 1.98 -16.23
CA SER A 495 29.76 2.06 -17.21
C SER A 495 29.49 1.18 -18.44
N LEU A 496 28.97 -0.03 -18.25
CA LEU A 496 28.58 -0.93 -19.35
C LEU A 496 27.43 -0.35 -20.18
N TRP A 497 26.45 0.27 -19.54
CA TRP A 497 25.37 0.95 -20.23
C TRP A 497 25.81 2.23 -20.94
N MET A 498 26.70 3.02 -20.33
CA MET A 498 27.29 4.19 -20.98
C MET A 498 28.11 3.78 -22.21
N TYR A 499 28.86 2.67 -22.14
CA TYR A 499 29.51 2.08 -23.31
C TYR A 499 28.48 1.72 -24.39
N GLN A 500 27.38 1.04 -24.02
CA GLN A 500 26.32 0.63 -24.95
C GLN A 500 25.68 1.81 -25.72
N ILE A 501 25.55 3.00 -25.12
CA ILE A 501 24.88 4.16 -25.74
C ILE A 501 25.83 5.16 -26.41
N THR A 502 27.13 5.07 -26.14
CA THR A 502 28.14 6.00 -26.66
C THR A 502 29.13 5.33 -27.62
N ASN A 503 29.35 4.02 -27.47
CA ASN A 503 30.44 3.27 -28.10
C ASN A 503 31.85 3.83 -27.77
N ASP A 504 31.97 4.64 -26.72
CA ASP A 504 33.26 5.19 -26.26
C ASP A 504 33.94 4.18 -25.33
N THR A 505 35.08 3.66 -25.76
CA THR A 505 35.82 2.59 -25.07
C THR A 505 36.32 2.98 -23.68
N LYS A 506 36.34 4.28 -23.33
CA LYS A 506 36.65 4.72 -21.97
C LYS A 506 35.69 4.13 -20.94
N TYR A 507 34.40 4.01 -21.28
CA TYR A 507 33.39 3.46 -20.36
C TYR A 507 33.56 1.96 -20.18
N LEU A 508 33.87 1.22 -21.26
CA LEU A 508 34.19 -0.21 -21.14
C LEU A 508 35.47 -0.41 -20.32
N THR A 509 36.50 0.39 -20.55
CA THR A 509 37.74 0.36 -19.76
C THR A 509 37.48 0.66 -18.29
N GLU A 510 36.55 1.58 -17.99
CA GLU A 510 36.13 1.88 -16.62
C GLU A 510 35.37 0.70 -16.01
N ALA A 511 34.42 0.10 -16.73
CA ALA A 511 33.67 -1.06 -16.28
C ALA A 511 34.59 -2.24 -15.90
N GLU A 512 35.64 -2.49 -16.69
CA GLU A 512 36.59 -3.58 -16.42
C GLU A 512 37.38 -3.38 -15.11
N LYS A 513 37.56 -2.15 -14.62
CA LYS A 513 38.20 -1.87 -13.32
C LYS A 513 37.32 -2.31 -12.14
N TRP A 514 36.00 -2.25 -12.34
CA TRP A 514 34.99 -2.56 -11.33
C TRP A 514 34.49 -4.00 -11.44
N PHE A 515 35.08 -4.82 -12.33
CA PHE A 515 34.75 -6.23 -12.45
C PHE A 515 35.01 -6.97 -11.13
N GLN A 516 33.98 -7.65 -10.62
CA GLN A 516 34.08 -8.51 -9.46
C GLN A 516 34.12 -9.98 -9.91
N PRO A 517 35.26 -10.68 -9.73
CA PRO A 517 35.40 -12.09 -10.10
C PRO A 517 34.63 -13.01 -9.14
N GLY A 518 34.49 -14.28 -9.52
CA GLY A 518 33.86 -15.30 -8.70
C GLY A 518 32.33 -15.35 -8.83
N PRO A 519 31.68 -16.29 -8.13
CA PRO A 519 30.24 -16.45 -8.18
C PRO A 519 29.53 -15.24 -7.55
N ALA A 520 28.61 -14.65 -8.29
CA ALA A 520 27.79 -13.54 -7.80
C ALA A 520 26.85 -14.00 -6.68
N TRP A 521 26.68 -13.15 -5.67
CA TRP A 521 25.80 -13.44 -4.54
C TRP A 521 24.36 -13.59 -5.01
N GLY A 522 23.88 -12.70 -5.88
CA GLY A 522 22.56 -12.78 -6.50
C GLY A 522 22.08 -11.41 -6.93
N MET A 523 21.61 -11.29 -8.17
CA MET A 523 21.14 -10.00 -8.67
C MET A 523 19.96 -9.47 -7.82
N SER A 524 20.03 -8.21 -7.42
CA SER A 524 18.96 -7.46 -6.76
C SER A 524 19.12 -5.96 -6.99
N TRP A 525 18.27 -5.14 -6.37
CA TRP A 525 18.40 -3.68 -6.39
C TRP A 525 19.69 -3.16 -5.75
N ASP A 526 20.38 -3.98 -4.95
CA ASP A 526 21.63 -3.65 -4.23
C ASP A 526 22.85 -4.43 -4.76
N ASP A 527 22.66 -5.25 -5.80
CA ASP A 527 23.74 -6.06 -6.37
C ASP A 527 23.47 -6.36 -7.86
N THR A 528 24.28 -5.77 -8.72
CA THR A 528 24.29 -5.94 -10.18
C THR A 528 25.49 -6.77 -10.69
N GLN A 529 26.21 -7.46 -9.80
CA GLN A 529 27.41 -8.24 -10.16
C GLN A 529 27.11 -9.29 -11.25
N ALA A 530 26.04 -10.07 -11.10
CA ALA A 530 25.71 -11.16 -12.03
C ALA A 530 25.44 -10.65 -13.48
N PRO A 531 24.57 -9.64 -13.71
CA PRO A 531 24.40 -9.09 -15.07
C PRO A 531 25.66 -8.36 -15.57
N ASN A 532 26.49 -7.75 -14.70
CA ASN A 532 27.77 -7.15 -15.09
C ASN A 532 28.72 -8.17 -15.71
N GLN A 533 28.85 -9.35 -15.11
CA GLN A 533 29.66 -10.45 -15.65
C GLN A 533 29.21 -10.86 -17.07
N VAL A 534 27.90 -10.97 -17.28
CA VAL A 534 27.33 -11.32 -18.59
C VAL A 534 27.57 -10.23 -19.62
N LEU A 535 27.37 -8.95 -19.27
CA LEU A 535 27.59 -7.82 -20.18
C LEU A 535 29.07 -7.63 -20.53
N LEU A 536 29.97 -7.76 -19.55
CA LEU A 536 31.42 -7.75 -19.80
C LEU A 536 31.82 -8.85 -20.79
N TYR A 537 31.33 -10.08 -20.61
CA TYR A 537 31.55 -11.15 -21.58
C TYR A 537 30.95 -10.80 -22.95
N LYS A 538 29.72 -10.28 -22.98
CA LYS A 538 29.02 -9.91 -24.22
C LYS A 538 29.84 -8.92 -25.05
N PHE A 539 30.42 -7.89 -24.42
CA PHE A 539 31.16 -6.84 -25.11
C PHE A 539 32.62 -7.20 -25.44
N THR A 540 33.27 -8.03 -24.62
CA THR A 540 34.73 -8.26 -24.74
C THR A 540 35.09 -9.64 -25.23
N LYS A 541 34.18 -10.63 -25.03
CA LYS A 541 34.42 -12.06 -25.25
C LYS A 541 35.62 -12.64 -24.48
N LYS A 542 36.10 -11.96 -23.43
CA LYS A 542 37.20 -12.46 -22.59
C LYS A 542 36.73 -13.63 -21.71
N ASP A 543 37.54 -14.69 -21.66
CA ASP A 543 37.22 -15.93 -20.93
C ASP A 543 37.02 -15.73 -19.43
N ILE A 544 37.72 -14.76 -18.81
CA ILE A 544 37.56 -14.48 -17.37
C ILE A 544 36.11 -14.12 -16.99
N TYR A 545 35.39 -13.42 -17.87
CA TYR A 545 34.01 -13.04 -17.63
C TYR A 545 33.07 -14.21 -17.87
N LYS A 546 33.34 -15.04 -18.89
CA LYS A 546 32.62 -16.28 -19.13
C LYS A 546 32.74 -17.21 -17.92
N GLN A 547 33.95 -17.40 -17.41
CA GLN A 547 34.23 -18.23 -16.26
C GLN A 547 33.47 -17.72 -15.03
N ALA A 548 33.46 -16.41 -14.77
CA ALA A 548 32.69 -15.85 -13.66
C ALA A 548 31.17 -16.13 -13.77
N VAL A 549 30.60 -16.04 -14.98
CA VAL A 549 29.19 -16.42 -15.22
C VAL A 549 28.97 -17.92 -14.97
N GLU A 550 29.89 -18.79 -15.41
CA GLU A 550 29.80 -20.23 -15.19
C GLU A 550 29.95 -20.62 -13.71
N GLU A 551 30.80 -19.94 -12.97
CA GLU A 551 30.94 -20.09 -11.52
C GLU A 551 29.67 -19.62 -10.79
N THR A 552 29.10 -18.47 -11.19
CA THR A 552 27.82 -17.97 -10.68
C THR A 552 26.72 -19.02 -10.85
N PHE A 553 26.55 -19.60 -12.03
CA PHE A 553 25.51 -20.63 -12.22
C PHE A 553 25.88 -22.00 -11.66
N THR A 554 27.16 -22.31 -11.47
CA THR A 554 27.56 -23.47 -10.68
C THR A 554 27.12 -23.32 -9.22
N TYR A 555 27.22 -22.11 -8.66
CA TYR A 555 26.73 -21.79 -7.31
C TYR A 555 25.20 -21.86 -7.22
N TRP A 556 24.48 -21.29 -8.19
CA TRP A 556 23.02 -21.14 -8.17
C TRP A 556 22.21 -22.35 -8.62
N MET A 557 22.77 -23.28 -9.40
CA MET A 557 22.04 -24.44 -9.93
C MET A 557 22.04 -25.64 -8.98
N PRO A 558 21.18 -26.66 -9.20
CA PRO A 558 21.22 -27.89 -8.41
C PRO A 558 22.61 -28.54 -8.44
N GLY A 559 23.09 -28.97 -7.28
CA GLY A 559 24.47 -29.45 -7.08
C GLY A 559 25.47 -28.36 -6.71
N GLY A 560 25.07 -27.08 -6.78
CA GLY A 560 25.79 -25.95 -6.19
C GLY A 560 25.59 -25.84 -4.68
N THR A 561 25.96 -24.69 -4.12
CA THR A 561 25.88 -24.44 -2.66
C THR A 561 24.75 -23.49 -2.25
N ILE A 562 24.00 -22.92 -3.20
CA ILE A 562 22.73 -22.26 -2.86
C ILE A 562 21.74 -23.29 -2.30
N LYS A 563 20.93 -22.88 -1.33
CA LYS A 563 19.88 -23.76 -0.80
C LYS A 563 18.79 -23.95 -1.85
N TYR A 564 18.30 -25.18 -1.96
CA TYR A 564 17.07 -25.49 -2.71
C TYR A 564 15.97 -25.90 -1.73
N THR A 565 14.76 -25.41 -1.97
CA THR A 565 13.58 -25.93 -1.28
C THR A 565 13.27 -27.36 -1.76
N PRO A 566 12.56 -28.18 -0.97
CA PRO A 566 12.12 -29.51 -1.40
C PRO A 566 11.42 -29.56 -2.76
N LYS A 567 10.68 -28.51 -3.15
CA LYS A 567 10.00 -28.40 -4.46
C LYS A 567 10.81 -27.70 -5.56
N GLY A 568 12.09 -27.37 -5.32
CA GLY A 568 13.02 -26.97 -6.39
C GLY A 568 13.24 -25.47 -6.60
N LEU A 569 12.82 -24.61 -5.67
CA LEU A 569 13.16 -23.19 -5.70
C LEU A 569 14.60 -22.97 -5.22
N ALA A 570 15.40 -22.25 -5.99
CA ALA A 570 16.69 -21.71 -5.54
C ALA A 570 16.46 -20.62 -4.50
N TRP A 571 16.67 -20.94 -3.23
CA TRP A 571 16.27 -20.13 -2.09
C TRP A 571 17.47 -19.40 -1.48
N ARG A 572 17.53 -18.08 -1.69
CA ARG A 572 18.64 -17.23 -1.20
C ARG A 572 18.44 -16.76 0.24
N LEU A 573 17.31 -16.12 0.49
CA LEU A 573 16.92 -15.63 1.81
C LEU A 573 15.39 -15.51 1.91
N GLN A 574 14.92 -15.25 3.13
CA GLN A 574 13.48 -15.16 3.42
C GLN A 574 12.79 -13.94 2.78
N TRP A 575 13.50 -12.82 2.62
CA TRP A 575 12.96 -11.59 2.02
C TRP A 575 13.01 -11.69 0.49
N GLY A 576 11.85 -11.84 -0.15
CA GLY A 576 11.77 -11.92 -1.62
C GLY A 576 12.49 -13.14 -2.19
N SER A 577 12.25 -14.33 -1.64
CA SER A 577 12.84 -15.59 -2.13
C SER A 577 12.55 -15.81 -3.62
N LEU A 578 11.32 -15.53 -4.07
CA LEU A 578 10.93 -15.61 -5.48
C LEU A 578 11.52 -14.49 -6.35
N ARG A 579 11.72 -13.29 -5.79
CA ARG A 579 12.45 -12.20 -6.46
C ARG A 579 13.85 -12.66 -6.81
N TYR A 580 14.59 -13.23 -5.86
CA TYR A 580 15.97 -13.67 -6.11
C TYR A 580 16.05 -14.78 -7.16
N ALA A 581 15.18 -15.79 -7.08
CA ALA A 581 15.13 -16.85 -8.07
C ALA A 581 14.78 -16.33 -9.47
N SER A 582 13.81 -15.41 -9.56
CA SER A 582 13.40 -14.78 -10.82
C SER A 582 14.49 -13.88 -11.41
N ASN A 583 15.19 -13.13 -10.56
CA ASN A 583 16.35 -12.31 -10.93
C ASN A 583 17.45 -13.18 -11.54
N MET A 584 17.79 -14.29 -10.90
CA MET A 584 18.83 -15.16 -11.45
C MET A 584 18.35 -15.94 -12.67
N ALA A 585 17.06 -16.25 -12.80
CA ALA A 585 16.47 -16.78 -14.03
C ALA A 585 16.61 -15.80 -15.21
N PHE A 586 16.39 -14.51 -14.98
CA PHE A 586 16.64 -13.46 -15.97
C PHE A 586 18.11 -13.42 -16.40
N VAL A 587 19.04 -13.44 -15.45
CA VAL A 587 20.50 -13.46 -15.75
C VAL A 587 20.90 -14.75 -16.48
N ALA A 588 20.29 -15.90 -16.17
CA ALA A 588 20.53 -17.16 -16.89
C ALA A 588 20.11 -17.05 -18.35
N LEU A 589 18.96 -16.42 -18.61
CA LEU A 589 18.50 -16.13 -19.97
C LEU A 589 19.44 -15.14 -20.67
N MET A 590 19.92 -14.09 -20.00
CA MET A 590 20.94 -13.18 -20.56
C MET A 590 22.22 -13.95 -20.96
N ALA A 591 22.71 -14.83 -20.09
CA ALA A 591 23.89 -15.65 -20.36
C ALA A 591 23.67 -16.62 -21.53
N ALA A 592 22.46 -17.20 -21.63
CA ALA A 592 22.08 -18.04 -22.76
C ALA A 592 22.03 -17.27 -24.09
N GLU A 593 21.53 -16.03 -24.12
CA GLU A 593 21.60 -15.15 -25.31
C GLU A 593 23.05 -14.78 -25.65
N ALA A 594 23.92 -14.66 -24.66
CA ALA A 594 25.35 -14.43 -24.87
C ALA A 594 26.12 -15.68 -25.37
N GLY A 595 25.45 -16.84 -25.45
CA GLY A 595 26.01 -18.12 -25.93
C GLY A 595 26.65 -18.99 -24.83
N ILE A 596 26.45 -18.67 -23.56
CA ILE A 596 26.99 -19.45 -22.44
C ILE A 596 25.95 -20.50 -22.02
N ASN A 597 26.29 -21.78 -22.18
CA ASN A 597 25.48 -22.94 -21.77
C ASN A 597 23.96 -22.80 -22.04
N PRO A 598 23.55 -22.43 -23.27
CA PRO A 598 22.21 -21.92 -23.54
C PRO A 598 21.09 -22.90 -23.18
N GLU A 599 21.23 -24.19 -23.49
CA GLU A 599 20.22 -25.21 -23.17
C GLU A 599 20.02 -25.35 -21.66
N LYS A 600 21.13 -25.49 -20.91
CA LYS A 600 21.13 -25.64 -19.45
C LYS A 600 20.50 -24.42 -18.78
N TYR A 601 20.89 -23.22 -19.20
CA TYR A 601 20.47 -21.98 -18.55
C TYR A 601 19.01 -21.64 -18.86
N ARG A 602 18.53 -21.90 -20.09
CA ARG A 602 17.11 -21.76 -20.44
C ARG A 602 16.23 -22.72 -19.65
N ALA A 603 16.64 -24.00 -19.54
CA ALA A 603 15.89 -25.00 -18.80
C ALA A 603 15.80 -24.66 -17.30
N TRP A 604 16.90 -24.22 -16.70
CA TRP A 604 16.92 -23.81 -15.30
C TRP A 604 16.08 -22.55 -15.07
N ALA A 605 16.24 -21.51 -15.89
CA ALA A 605 15.42 -20.29 -15.79
C ALA A 605 13.92 -20.60 -15.87
N MET A 606 13.52 -21.45 -16.82
CA MET A 606 12.14 -21.91 -16.95
C MET A 606 11.64 -22.57 -15.66
N SER A 607 12.43 -23.44 -15.03
CA SER A 607 12.03 -24.11 -13.78
C SER A 607 11.75 -23.13 -12.63
N GLN A 608 12.57 -22.08 -12.50
CA GLN A 608 12.40 -21.10 -11.42
C GLN A 608 11.18 -20.20 -11.66
N ILE A 609 10.92 -19.81 -12.91
CA ILE A 609 9.70 -19.06 -13.25
C ILE A 609 8.46 -19.97 -13.11
N HIS A 610 8.53 -21.22 -13.54
CA HIS A 610 7.43 -22.19 -13.41
C HIS A 610 7.08 -22.48 -11.94
N TYR A 611 8.07 -22.48 -11.05
CA TYR A 611 7.84 -22.53 -9.61
C TYR A 611 6.94 -21.37 -9.16
N ALA A 612 7.27 -20.14 -9.54
CA ALA A 612 6.48 -18.95 -9.22
C ALA A 612 5.06 -19.01 -9.84
N LEU A 613 4.93 -19.59 -11.03
CA LEU A 613 3.67 -19.65 -11.76
C LEU A 613 2.72 -20.75 -11.29
N GLY A 614 3.21 -21.86 -10.74
CA GLY A 614 2.32 -22.89 -10.18
C GLY A 614 2.83 -24.31 -10.06
N ASP A 615 4.11 -24.61 -10.32
CA ASP A 615 4.61 -26.01 -10.32
C ASP A 615 4.43 -26.73 -8.99
N THR A 616 4.28 -25.97 -7.91
CA THR A 616 4.04 -26.47 -6.55
C THR A 616 2.57 -26.77 -6.24
N GLY A 617 1.66 -26.52 -7.19
CA GLY A 617 0.20 -26.59 -7.05
C GLY A 617 -0.47 -25.27 -6.62
N PHE A 618 0.31 -24.20 -6.48
CA PHE A 618 -0.14 -22.87 -6.07
C PHE A 618 0.69 -21.80 -6.81
N SER A 619 0.03 -20.81 -7.41
CA SER A 619 0.73 -19.68 -8.03
C SER A 619 1.12 -18.67 -6.97
N TYR A 620 2.28 -18.05 -7.11
CA TYR A 620 2.73 -16.93 -6.28
C TYR A 620 2.55 -15.57 -6.98
N VAL A 621 1.85 -15.56 -8.12
CA VAL A 621 1.56 -14.35 -8.89
C VAL A 621 0.08 -14.04 -8.76
N ILE A 622 -0.23 -12.88 -8.18
CA ILE A 622 -1.61 -12.54 -7.83
C ILE A 622 -2.48 -12.44 -9.10
N GLY A 623 -3.62 -13.12 -9.07
CA GLY A 623 -4.56 -13.20 -10.18
C GLY A 623 -4.10 -14.11 -11.33
N PHE A 624 -3.04 -14.89 -11.20
CA PHE A 624 -2.60 -15.88 -12.20
C PHE A 624 -2.87 -17.32 -11.72
N GLY A 625 -3.36 -18.17 -12.62
CA GLY A 625 -3.81 -19.53 -12.28
C GLY A 625 -5.08 -19.56 -11.43
N ASP A 626 -5.46 -20.75 -10.96
CA ASP A 626 -6.70 -20.98 -10.21
C ASP A 626 -6.55 -20.77 -8.69
N LYS A 627 -5.30 -20.77 -8.19
CA LYS A 627 -4.96 -20.59 -6.79
C LYS A 627 -3.77 -19.66 -6.67
N TYR A 628 -3.97 -18.52 -6.01
CA TYR A 628 -2.97 -17.47 -5.84
C TYR A 628 -3.20 -16.71 -4.52
N PRO A 629 -2.25 -15.86 -4.09
CA PRO A 629 -2.38 -15.07 -2.86
C PRO A 629 -3.53 -14.07 -2.93
N LEU A 630 -4.32 -13.99 -1.87
CA LEU A 630 -5.47 -13.09 -1.80
C LEU A 630 -5.23 -11.90 -0.87
N ARG A 631 -4.16 -11.94 -0.06
CA ARG A 631 -3.92 -10.97 1.01
C ARG A 631 -2.49 -10.40 0.94
N PRO A 632 -2.08 -9.78 -0.19
CA PRO A 632 -0.79 -9.11 -0.24
C PRO A 632 -0.68 -8.05 0.85
N HIS A 633 0.52 -7.85 1.38
CA HIS A 633 0.87 -6.73 2.25
C HIS A 633 0.89 -5.44 1.42
N HIS A 634 -0.28 -4.95 1.02
CA HIS A 634 -0.40 -3.84 0.08
C HIS A 634 -1.61 -2.96 0.42
N ARG A 635 -1.32 -1.69 0.77
CA ARG A 635 -2.31 -0.75 1.34
C ARG A 635 -3.48 -0.49 0.40
N SER A 636 -3.22 0.04 -0.80
CA SER A 636 -4.27 0.49 -1.73
C SER A 636 -5.18 -0.67 -2.14
N ALA A 637 -4.62 -1.82 -2.51
CA ALA A 637 -5.39 -3.00 -2.89
C ALA A 637 -6.28 -3.55 -1.76
N SER A 638 -5.89 -3.35 -0.50
CA SER A 638 -6.67 -3.83 0.65
C SER A 638 -7.88 -2.97 0.98
N CYS A 639 -7.87 -1.70 0.54
CA CYS A 639 -8.88 -0.72 0.90
C CYS A 639 -10.16 -0.90 0.08
N PRO A 640 -11.34 -0.60 0.65
CA PRO A 640 -12.56 -0.50 -0.14
C PRO A 640 -12.58 0.73 -1.04
N TRP A 641 -13.56 0.80 -1.94
CA TRP A 641 -13.83 2.00 -2.71
C TRP A 641 -14.19 3.19 -1.81
N ALA A 642 -13.71 4.38 -2.14
CA ALA A 642 -14.26 5.61 -1.57
C ALA A 642 -15.76 5.73 -1.92
N PRO A 643 -16.61 6.29 -1.06
CA PRO A 643 -16.26 7.00 0.18
C PRO A 643 -16.11 6.11 1.43
N ALA A 644 -16.18 4.78 1.33
CA ALA A 644 -15.98 3.93 2.52
C ALA A 644 -14.60 4.21 3.14
N PRO A 645 -14.50 4.38 4.46
CA PRO A 645 -13.21 4.61 5.10
C PRO A 645 -12.30 3.39 4.96
N CYS A 646 -11.00 3.63 4.78
CA CYS A 646 -9.95 2.62 4.94
C CYS A 646 -9.18 2.92 6.22
N SER A 647 -9.10 1.94 7.13
CA SER A 647 -8.52 2.14 8.47
C SER A 647 -7.24 1.33 8.68
N PRO A 648 -6.40 1.68 9.67
CA PRO A 648 -5.27 0.87 10.14
C PRO A 648 -5.62 -0.60 10.38
N ASN A 649 -6.82 -0.87 10.87
CA ASN A 649 -7.29 -2.23 11.13
C ASN A 649 -7.42 -3.09 9.86
N THR A 650 -7.38 -2.51 8.66
CA THR A 650 -7.45 -3.24 7.39
C THR A 650 -6.30 -4.23 7.22
N VAL A 651 -5.12 -3.93 7.78
CA VAL A 651 -3.98 -4.86 7.75
C VAL A 651 -4.30 -6.19 8.45
N HIS A 652 -5.05 -6.14 9.55
CA HIS A 652 -5.38 -7.30 10.39
C HIS A 652 -6.61 -8.08 9.89
N ARG A 653 -7.28 -7.62 8.82
CA ARG A 653 -8.52 -8.25 8.34
C ARG A 653 -8.24 -9.64 7.73
N PRO A 654 -8.94 -10.70 8.15
CA PRO A 654 -8.76 -12.05 7.60
C PRO A 654 -9.37 -12.21 6.20
N GLN A 655 -10.17 -11.26 5.72
CA GLN A 655 -10.74 -11.28 4.38
C GLN A 655 -9.66 -11.00 3.32
N PRO A 656 -9.84 -11.50 2.08
CA PRO A 656 -9.08 -11.06 0.91
C PRO A 656 -8.99 -9.54 0.80
N SER A 657 -7.94 -9.06 0.15
CA SER A 657 -7.87 -7.65 -0.26
C SER A 657 -9.05 -7.35 -1.19
N VAL A 658 -9.62 -6.15 -1.08
CA VAL A 658 -10.80 -5.77 -1.89
C VAL A 658 -10.46 -5.84 -3.35
N HIS A 659 -9.32 -5.28 -3.76
CA HIS A 659 -8.88 -5.25 -5.14
C HIS A 659 -7.84 -6.34 -5.42
N THR A 660 -7.96 -6.98 -6.57
CA THR A 660 -6.98 -7.94 -7.07
C THR A 660 -5.77 -7.17 -7.59
N LEU A 661 -4.64 -7.32 -6.90
CA LEU A 661 -3.37 -6.73 -7.31
C LEU A 661 -2.71 -7.55 -8.42
N TYR A 662 -3.33 -7.57 -9.60
CA TYR A 662 -2.94 -8.42 -10.72
C TYR A 662 -1.44 -8.34 -11.02
N GLY A 663 -0.81 -9.52 -11.12
CA GLY A 663 0.57 -9.70 -11.57
C GLY A 663 1.64 -9.46 -10.53
N ALA A 664 1.30 -9.01 -9.33
CA ALA A 664 2.28 -8.86 -8.27
C ALA A 664 2.86 -10.23 -7.87
N LEU A 665 4.18 -10.34 -7.90
CA LEU A 665 4.91 -11.49 -7.38
C LEU A 665 5.11 -11.28 -5.88
N VAL A 666 4.56 -12.17 -5.06
CA VAL A 666 4.76 -12.10 -3.61
C VAL A 666 6.17 -12.54 -3.23
N GLY A 667 6.62 -12.17 -2.03
CA GLY A 667 7.96 -12.53 -1.53
C GLY A 667 8.29 -14.02 -1.64
N GLY A 668 7.29 -14.88 -1.38
CA GLY A 668 7.37 -16.32 -1.64
C GLY A 668 7.47 -17.17 -0.37
N PRO A 669 7.69 -18.49 -0.54
CA PRO A 669 7.71 -19.42 0.58
C PRO A 669 9.01 -19.35 1.38
N ASP A 670 8.97 -19.95 2.56
CA ASP A 670 10.17 -20.26 3.33
C ASP A 670 11.00 -21.37 2.66
N ALA A 671 12.13 -21.70 3.28
CA ALA A 671 13.06 -22.66 2.72
C ALA A 671 12.56 -24.13 2.72
N GLY A 672 11.39 -24.39 3.30
CA GLY A 672 10.69 -25.69 3.33
C GLY A 672 9.40 -25.69 2.51
N ASP A 673 9.25 -24.75 1.58
CA ASP A 673 8.06 -24.55 0.75
C ASP A 673 6.78 -24.20 1.54
N GLN A 674 6.91 -23.75 2.80
CA GLN A 674 5.77 -23.29 3.58
C GLN A 674 5.45 -21.83 3.24
N TYR A 675 4.17 -21.55 3.08
CA TYR A 675 3.67 -20.23 2.71
C TYR A 675 2.35 -19.97 3.42
N LYS A 676 2.22 -18.77 4.00
CA LYS A 676 1.02 -18.34 4.70
C LYS A 676 0.50 -17.03 4.12
N ASP A 677 -0.64 -17.11 3.43
CA ASP A 677 -1.33 -15.96 2.85
C ASP A 677 -2.02 -15.13 3.94
N THR A 678 -1.26 -14.26 4.60
CA THR A 678 -1.78 -13.28 5.56
C THR A 678 -1.17 -11.91 5.28
N ARG A 679 -2.00 -10.87 5.31
CA ARG A 679 -1.59 -9.49 5.01
C ARG A 679 -0.52 -8.96 5.97
N GLU A 680 -0.48 -9.43 7.21
CA GLU A 680 0.55 -9.07 8.19
C GLU A 680 1.89 -9.75 7.95
N ASN A 681 1.94 -10.79 7.12
CA ASN A 681 3.17 -11.52 6.83
C ASN A 681 3.93 -10.83 5.69
N TYR A 682 4.57 -9.71 6.02
CA TYR A 682 5.40 -8.94 5.10
C TYR A 682 6.68 -9.69 4.65
N ILE A 683 6.95 -10.91 5.14
CA ILE A 683 7.99 -11.78 4.57
C ILE A 683 7.45 -12.50 3.33
N ASN A 684 6.35 -13.26 3.49
CA ASN A 684 5.81 -14.08 2.42
C ASN A 684 4.95 -13.28 1.42
N ASN A 685 4.22 -12.26 1.91
CA ASN A 685 3.17 -11.54 1.19
C ASN A 685 3.53 -10.11 0.81
N GLU A 686 4.76 -9.67 1.07
CA GLU A 686 5.25 -8.42 0.48
C GLU A 686 5.31 -8.54 -1.05
N VAL A 687 5.05 -7.41 -1.70
CA VAL A 687 5.09 -7.20 -3.14
C VAL A 687 5.83 -5.89 -3.37
N ALA A 688 6.72 -5.84 -4.35
CA ALA A 688 7.56 -4.66 -4.60
C ALA A 688 7.89 -4.51 -6.08
N THR A 689 8.16 -3.27 -6.50
CA THR A 689 8.58 -2.97 -7.88
C THR A 689 9.82 -3.77 -8.28
N ASP A 690 10.78 -3.97 -7.38
CA ASP A 690 11.99 -4.75 -7.64
C ASP A 690 11.73 -6.27 -7.68
N TYR A 691 10.67 -6.76 -7.01
CA TYR A 691 10.29 -8.18 -7.05
C TYR A 691 9.81 -8.60 -8.43
N ASN A 692 9.10 -7.71 -9.12
CA ASN A 692 8.54 -7.98 -10.43
C ASN A 692 9.51 -7.72 -11.60
N ALA A 693 10.60 -6.96 -11.41
CA ALA A 693 11.34 -6.38 -12.52
C ALA A 693 11.98 -7.43 -13.42
N ALA A 694 12.83 -8.29 -12.85
CA ALA A 694 13.46 -9.35 -13.60
C ALA A 694 12.50 -10.52 -13.86
N PHE A 695 11.50 -10.74 -13.00
CA PHE A 695 10.43 -11.72 -13.23
C PHE A 695 9.69 -11.43 -14.55
N GLN A 696 9.30 -10.17 -14.77
CA GLN A 696 8.65 -9.74 -16.01
C GLN A 696 9.56 -9.95 -17.22
N GLY A 697 10.84 -9.57 -17.10
CA GLY A 697 11.84 -9.82 -18.14
C GLY A 697 12.03 -11.31 -18.44
N ALA A 698 12.09 -12.17 -17.42
CA ALA A 698 12.26 -13.60 -17.58
C ALA A 698 11.04 -14.27 -18.22
N ALA A 699 9.82 -13.84 -17.86
CA ALA A 699 8.60 -14.28 -18.52
C ALA A 699 8.60 -13.89 -20.01
N ALA A 700 9.02 -12.66 -20.35
CA ALA A 700 9.19 -12.23 -21.75
C ALA A 700 10.27 -13.05 -22.47
N GLY A 701 11.39 -13.36 -21.81
CA GLY A 701 12.44 -14.22 -22.36
C GLY A 701 11.94 -15.61 -22.69
N LEU A 702 11.24 -16.27 -21.76
CA LEU A 702 10.61 -17.58 -22.01
C LEU A 702 9.59 -17.51 -23.14
N ARG A 703 8.78 -16.43 -23.21
CA ARG A 703 7.85 -16.22 -24.32
C ARG A 703 8.55 -16.04 -25.67
N SER A 704 9.68 -15.33 -25.72
CA SER A 704 10.50 -15.18 -26.92
C SER A 704 11.11 -16.51 -27.38
N LEU A 705 11.52 -17.38 -26.44
CA LEU A 705 12.01 -18.72 -26.79
C LEU A 705 10.93 -19.56 -27.51
N ILE A 706 9.65 -19.39 -27.15
CA ILE A 706 8.53 -20.05 -27.84
C ILE A 706 8.45 -19.58 -29.31
N LEU A 707 8.53 -18.26 -29.53
CA LEU A 707 8.49 -17.67 -30.86
C LEU A 707 9.64 -18.17 -31.73
N ARG A 708 10.82 -18.35 -31.12
CA ARG A 708 12.03 -18.86 -31.77
C ARG A 708 12.11 -20.40 -31.84
N LYS A 709 11.10 -21.12 -31.36
CA LYS A 709 11.03 -22.60 -31.34
C LYS A 709 12.20 -23.28 -30.61
N ILE A 710 12.70 -22.63 -29.57
CA ILE A 710 13.83 -23.10 -28.74
C ILE A 710 13.47 -23.10 -27.25
N HIS A 711 12.19 -23.03 -26.91
CA HIS A 711 11.71 -23.17 -25.54
C HIS A 711 11.96 -24.60 -25.05
N PRO A 712 12.39 -24.82 -23.79
CA PRO A 712 12.70 -26.17 -23.30
C PRO A 712 11.53 -27.15 -23.44
N GLU A 713 10.28 -26.74 -23.22
CA GLU A 713 9.10 -27.61 -23.44
C GLU A 713 8.88 -27.98 -24.91
N GLN A 714 9.21 -27.10 -25.85
CA GLN A 714 9.10 -27.40 -27.28
C GLN A 714 10.19 -28.39 -27.70
N LEU A 715 11.42 -28.20 -27.22
CA LEU A 715 12.55 -29.09 -27.49
C LEU A 715 12.37 -30.48 -26.86
N ALA A 716 11.76 -30.54 -25.67
CA ALA A 716 11.44 -31.79 -24.98
C ALA A 716 10.19 -32.50 -25.50
N GLY A 717 9.42 -31.89 -26.41
CA GLY A 717 8.13 -32.42 -26.88
C GLY A 717 7.03 -32.46 -25.82
N THR A 718 7.17 -31.66 -24.75
CA THR A 718 6.20 -31.59 -23.63
C THR A 718 5.24 -30.40 -23.73
N ALA A 719 5.41 -29.53 -24.74
CA ALA A 719 4.47 -28.46 -25.06
C ALA A 719 3.05 -29.03 -25.32
N LYS A 720 2.05 -28.59 -24.55
CA LYS A 720 0.65 -29.03 -24.66
C LYS A 720 -0.22 -27.88 -25.13
N CYS A 721 -0.89 -28.05 -26.27
CA CYS A 721 -1.99 -27.18 -26.65
C CYS A 721 -3.26 -27.67 -25.95
N ASN A 722 -3.75 -26.93 -24.95
CA ASN A 722 -5.14 -27.08 -24.52
C ASN A 722 -5.99 -26.39 -25.60
N ARG A 723 -6.59 -27.19 -26.49
CA ARG A 723 -7.56 -26.69 -27.49
C ARG A 723 -8.92 -26.46 -26.85
#